data_AF-A0A8T5ULX5-F1
#
_entry.id   AF-A0A8T5ULX5-F1
#
_cell.length_a   1.000
_cell.length_b   1.000
_cell.length_c   1.000
_cell.angle_alpha   90.00
_cell.angle_beta   90.00
_cell.angle_gamma   90.00
#
_symmetry.space_group_name_H-M   'P 1'
#
loop_
_entity.id
_entity.type
_entity.pdbx_description
1 polymer ?
#
loop_
_entity_poly.entity_id
_entity_poly.type
_entity_poly.pdbx_seq_one_letter_code
_entity_poly.pdbx_strand_id
1 'polypeptide(L)'
;MGVFPENPCEFAVDFIRKMRKHPDIIQIPSSRQVLSIPKLILSRYYRNGIITPNDFIEISMVTSFPDNQELAKDLAFEILFPNYKKNMMDSFFNGDLESFDKKNQDQLEQEIQSELDQIQEMIDEIELSSSIDSDAIQELEDFINELNQNREEEPYKSSLQFLNDDSEIYKEEISSLEKLIEEAQKRLIQKINSLDPEDIKAAVNLGLEDLIQQNSLREWEKITSKALKGQDVTDELNKLLNSGKLDDLLQTMKFMDSASKEDNIKNQLENMKNQLQNQIKNLDQLFNAAKTLGNPPQVDLNDILNNSLKNASFEHNFNLANSLDQYFGTDIRSKLLNKFQEQQGNSPNSLSLETLAKNPFTNKAWNSLFNQALESEVNDALNQNIKFEALKSLTHQLQQLMNSCANPHCSQKINQAIPNLVKKTLEECENAEQLRNATEFLRKLGLNPNSDDIRKVGEKLNMPEEEIHELIEPNYQLLKKMIEKNKADFQRISNLMNQIQDQLNPDRLKELMSSALASNNRDAMGALGHFNLNEAVKAANQVGGKEGQEKMISCLSAGSGENLLKQWFIHRNKLPNAPKEKIKELAKKMLIDLGIYYSRARLGSANTGPIPINIVRPYIIGDDFENIDLEETINNLLEKGKELDHITYDDFYVFETAKGMRSACFELDISGSMSGEKLAYMAICATMLVYGLRKDELAICFFESDTHVLKEMNKKGDLEKLAEDLLTITARGGTRIQSALEWARKQFKENSSSREKLNVLFTDAEIYDIQQAMEELRMFRSLGIDFILVCPETSFDLKEAEKMVKVAGGQLLTVKDWNEFPKLISDIIKSRF
;
A
#
# COMPACT_ATOMS: atom_id res chain seq x y z
N MET A 1 -29.51 41.14 28.75
CA MET A 1 -30.48 40.04 28.59
C MET A 1 -30.00 39.28 27.36
N GLY A 2 -29.83 37.97 27.45
CA GLY A 2 -29.38 37.17 26.31
C GLY A 2 -30.33 37.32 25.13
N VAL A 3 -29.84 37.05 23.91
CA VAL A 3 -30.63 37.07 22.68
C VAL A 3 -31.82 36.12 22.76
N PHE A 4 -31.63 35.01 23.47
CA PHE A 4 -32.67 34.04 23.77
C PHE A 4 -33.12 34.15 25.25
N PRO A 5 -34.43 34.04 25.54
CA PRO A 5 -34.93 34.02 26.91
C PRO A 5 -34.49 32.80 27.72
N GLU A 6 -34.25 31.67 27.05
CA GLU A 6 -33.78 30.38 27.56
C GLU A 6 -32.94 29.73 26.44
N ASN A 7 -31.96 28.89 26.76
CA ASN A 7 -31.18 28.19 25.73
C ASN A 7 -32.13 27.27 24.90
N PRO A 8 -32.24 27.46 23.57
CA PRO A 8 -33.16 26.68 22.73
C PRO A 8 -32.95 25.16 22.76
N CYS A 9 -31.70 24.68 22.80
CA CYS A 9 -31.38 23.26 22.84
C CYS A 9 -31.69 22.65 24.20
N GLU A 10 -31.29 23.30 25.29
CA GLU A 10 -31.59 22.84 26.66
C GLU A 10 -33.10 22.80 26.91
N PHE A 11 -33.82 23.85 26.46
CA PHE A 11 -35.28 23.91 26.51
C PHE A 11 -35.92 22.74 25.77
N ALA A 12 -35.50 22.45 24.54
CA ALA A 12 -36.07 21.36 23.74
C ALA A 12 -35.85 19.99 24.38
N VAL A 13 -34.69 19.75 24.97
CA VAL A 13 -34.37 18.51 25.69
C VAL A 13 -35.24 18.37 26.94
N ASP A 14 -35.37 19.42 27.76
CA ASP A 14 -36.20 19.37 28.97
C ASP A 14 -37.69 19.24 28.64
N PHE A 15 -38.16 19.96 27.62
CA PHE A 15 -39.53 19.91 27.13
C PHE A 15 -39.94 18.51 26.67
N ILE A 16 -39.16 17.89 25.77
CA ILE A 16 -39.46 16.53 25.28
C ILE A 16 -39.33 15.51 26.40
N ARG A 17 -38.38 15.68 27.33
CA ARG A 17 -38.23 14.80 28.49
C ARG A 17 -39.44 14.86 29.41
N LYS A 18 -39.98 16.05 29.70
CA LYS A 18 -41.18 16.24 30.53
C LYS A 18 -42.44 15.73 29.82
N MET A 19 -42.62 16.06 28.54
CA MET A 19 -43.72 15.55 27.71
C MET A 19 -43.80 14.02 27.70
N ARG A 20 -42.68 13.32 27.52
CA ARG A 20 -42.66 11.86 27.48
C ARG A 20 -42.93 11.19 28.83
N LYS A 21 -42.76 11.92 29.94
CA LYS A 21 -43.00 11.44 31.30
C LYS A 21 -44.36 11.87 31.86
N HIS A 22 -45.08 12.75 31.16
CA HIS A 22 -46.32 13.31 31.65
C HIS A 22 -47.44 12.24 31.63
N PRO A 23 -48.19 12.05 32.73
CA PRO A 23 -49.21 10.99 32.82
C PRO A 23 -50.35 11.15 31.80
N ASP A 24 -50.66 12.40 31.42
CA ASP A 24 -51.74 12.74 30.48
C ASP A 24 -51.30 12.76 28.99
N ILE A 25 -50.10 12.28 28.66
CA ILE A 25 -49.63 12.24 27.27
C ILE A 25 -50.44 11.22 26.46
N ILE A 26 -51.12 11.67 25.39
CA ILE A 26 -51.92 10.79 24.54
C ILE A 26 -51.02 10.10 23.51
N GLN A 27 -50.15 10.86 22.86
CA GLN A 27 -49.19 10.36 21.88
C GLN A 27 -47.77 10.72 22.26
N ILE A 28 -46.92 9.71 22.44
CA ILE A 28 -45.53 9.90 22.87
C ILE A 28 -44.73 10.57 21.73
N PRO A 29 -44.11 11.74 21.96
CA PRO A 29 -43.32 12.40 20.94
C PRO A 29 -42.06 11.60 20.57
N SER A 30 -41.71 11.62 19.29
CA SER A 30 -40.50 11.02 18.72
C SER A 30 -39.24 11.67 19.30
N SER A 31 -38.17 10.89 19.48
CA SER A 31 -36.87 11.42 19.91
C SER A 31 -36.30 12.46 18.93
N ARG A 32 -36.69 12.40 17.64
CA ARG A 32 -36.24 13.37 16.62
C ARG A 32 -36.92 14.74 16.73
N GLN A 33 -38.05 14.86 17.43
CA GLN A 33 -38.72 16.15 17.64
C GLN A 33 -37.90 17.12 18.49
N VAL A 34 -36.90 16.63 19.23
CA VAL A 34 -35.93 17.46 19.97
C VAL A 34 -35.17 18.42 19.03
N LEU A 35 -34.95 18.04 17.76
CA LEU A 35 -34.25 18.88 16.78
C LEU A 35 -35.14 19.96 16.14
N SER A 36 -36.45 19.72 16.06
CA SER A 36 -37.38 20.63 15.38
C SER A 36 -37.58 21.94 16.15
N ILE A 37 -37.60 21.88 17.48
CA ILE A 37 -37.84 23.05 18.34
C ILE A 37 -36.69 24.08 18.22
N PRO A 38 -35.40 23.73 18.41
CA PRO A 38 -34.29 24.66 18.27
C PRO A 38 -34.15 25.23 16.85
N LYS A 39 -34.32 24.40 15.81
CA LYS A 39 -34.26 24.83 14.40
C LYS A 39 -35.32 25.90 14.10
N LEU A 40 -36.55 25.73 14.60
CA LEU A 40 -37.61 26.70 14.41
C LEU A 40 -37.39 27.98 15.20
N ILE A 41 -36.83 27.89 16.42
CA ILE A 41 -36.47 29.07 17.22
C ILE A 41 -35.40 29.89 16.50
N LEU A 42 -34.33 29.24 16.01
CA LEU A 42 -33.30 29.90 15.20
C LEU A 42 -33.86 30.52 13.92
N SER A 43 -34.75 29.82 13.20
CA SER A 43 -35.38 30.36 12.00
C SER A 43 -36.19 31.63 12.28
N ARG A 44 -36.86 31.69 13.44
CA ARG A 44 -37.64 32.85 13.87
C ARG A 44 -36.72 33.99 14.31
N TYR A 45 -35.56 33.68 14.89
CA TYR A 45 -34.52 34.65 15.23
C TYR A 45 -33.95 35.31 13.98
N TYR A 46 -33.53 34.53 12.98
CA TYR A 46 -33.02 35.10 11.72
C TYR A 46 -34.03 35.96 10.98
N ARG A 47 -35.34 35.68 11.16
CA ARG A 47 -36.41 36.46 10.54
C ARG A 47 -36.76 37.75 11.28
N ASN A 48 -36.78 37.72 12.61
CA ASN A 48 -37.33 38.80 13.43
C ASN A 48 -36.28 39.56 14.25
N GLY A 49 -35.05 39.05 14.34
CA GLY A 49 -33.93 39.61 15.11
C GLY A 49 -34.06 39.52 16.64
N ILE A 50 -35.24 39.21 17.17
CA ILE A 50 -35.52 39.09 18.61
C ILE A 50 -36.43 37.88 18.82
N ILE A 51 -36.15 37.10 19.87
CA ILE A 51 -36.99 35.99 20.32
C ILE A 51 -37.60 36.32 21.69
N THR A 52 -38.87 35.97 21.85
CA THR A 52 -39.65 36.15 23.06
C THR A 52 -40.06 34.80 23.66
N PRO A 53 -40.41 34.72 24.95
CA PRO A 53 -40.91 33.48 25.55
C PRO A 53 -42.17 32.93 24.87
N ASN A 54 -42.98 33.80 24.26
CA ASN A 54 -44.18 33.37 23.52
C ASN A 54 -43.81 32.55 22.27
N ASP A 55 -42.65 32.82 21.66
CA ASP A 55 -42.17 32.08 20.50
C ASP A 55 -41.84 30.62 20.84
N PHE A 56 -41.24 30.38 22.01
CA PHE A 56 -40.97 29.04 22.52
C PHE A 56 -42.26 28.25 22.76
N ILE A 57 -43.29 28.89 23.32
CA ILE A 57 -44.59 28.27 23.59
C ILE A 57 -45.30 27.91 22.28
N GLU A 58 -45.35 28.83 21.32
CA GLU A 58 -45.97 28.59 20.02
C GLU A 58 -45.29 27.47 19.23
N ILE A 59 -43.96 27.47 19.19
CA ILE A 59 -43.18 26.45 18.49
C ILE A 59 -43.37 25.08 19.16
N SER A 60 -43.40 25.01 20.48
CA SER A 60 -43.66 23.77 21.23
C SER A 60 -45.06 23.21 20.97
N MET A 61 -46.07 24.07 20.83
CA MET A 61 -47.43 23.67 20.44
C MET A 61 -47.47 23.14 19.00
N VAL A 62 -46.90 23.86 18.04
CA VAL A 62 -46.96 23.51 16.60
C VAL A 62 -46.18 22.23 16.29
N THR A 63 -45.08 21.98 17.00
CA THR A 63 -44.28 20.77 16.85
C THR A 63 -44.85 19.55 17.58
N SER A 64 -45.85 19.74 18.43
CA SER A 64 -46.55 18.68 19.16
C SER A 64 -47.79 18.21 18.40
N PHE A 65 -48.14 16.93 18.58
CA PHE A 65 -49.35 16.35 17.99
C PHE A 65 -50.61 17.13 18.42
N PRO A 66 -51.65 17.23 17.54
CA PRO A 66 -52.87 17.99 17.82
C PRO A 66 -53.50 17.70 19.20
N ASP A 67 -53.55 16.42 19.57
CA ASP A 67 -54.15 15.96 20.83
C ASP A 67 -53.35 16.37 22.08
N ASN A 68 -52.07 16.73 21.92
CA ASN A 68 -51.19 17.12 23.00
C ASN A 68 -50.89 18.64 23.03
N GLN A 69 -51.52 19.45 22.18
CA GLN A 69 -51.14 20.87 22.06
C GLN A 69 -51.45 21.71 23.31
N GLU A 70 -52.55 21.43 24.02
CA GLU A 70 -52.84 22.10 25.29
C GLU A 70 -51.80 21.73 26.36
N LEU A 71 -51.46 20.45 26.47
CA LEU A 71 -50.43 19.97 27.39
C LEU A 71 -49.04 20.54 27.04
N ALA A 72 -48.68 20.59 25.76
CA ALA A 72 -47.44 21.16 25.26
C ALA A 72 -47.33 22.66 25.61
N LYS A 73 -48.44 23.39 25.52
CA LYS A 73 -48.50 24.80 25.91
C LYS A 73 -48.23 24.98 27.41
N ASP A 74 -48.88 24.19 28.25
CA ASP A 74 -48.75 24.30 29.70
C ASP A 74 -47.34 23.91 30.17
N LEU A 75 -46.76 22.84 29.62
CA LEU A 75 -45.40 22.41 29.92
C LEU A 75 -44.33 23.41 29.42
N ALA A 76 -44.48 23.93 28.21
CA ALA A 76 -43.57 24.96 27.70
C ALA A 76 -43.62 26.23 28.58
N PHE A 77 -44.82 26.61 29.04
CA PHE A 77 -44.99 27.73 29.95
C PHE A 77 -44.34 27.46 31.32
N GLU A 78 -44.49 26.27 31.88
CA GLU A 78 -43.88 25.88 33.16
C GLU A 78 -42.34 25.92 33.10
N ILE A 79 -41.75 25.43 32.00
CA ILE A 79 -40.29 25.42 31.81
C ILE A 79 -39.74 26.85 31.73
N LEU A 80 -40.41 27.74 30.99
CA LEU A 80 -39.96 29.14 30.83
C LEU A 80 -40.23 29.99 32.08
N PHE A 81 -41.23 29.63 32.89
CA PHE A 81 -41.65 30.40 34.06
C PHE A 81 -41.82 29.53 35.32
N PRO A 82 -40.74 28.90 35.82
CA PRO A 82 -40.81 27.92 36.92
C PRO A 82 -41.30 28.52 38.25
N ASN A 83 -41.25 29.84 38.41
CA ASN A 83 -41.73 30.56 39.60
C ASN A 83 -43.18 31.06 39.47
N TYR A 84 -43.84 30.83 38.34
CA TYR A 84 -45.22 31.25 38.12
C TYR A 84 -46.20 30.27 38.75
N LYS A 85 -46.56 30.52 40.02
CA LYS A 85 -47.55 29.69 40.74
C LYS A 85 -48.94 29.81 40.10
N LYS A 86 -49.33 28.78 39.36
CA LYS A 86 -50.74 28.46 39.09
C LYS A 86 -51.05 27.04 39.58
N ASN A 87 -51.65 27.01 40.76
CA ASN A 87 -52.35 25.91 41.42
C ASN A 87 -51.56 24.69 41.95
N MET A 88 -51.87 24.42 43.23
CA MET A 88 -51.47 23.27 44.02
C MET A 88 -52.16 22.00 43.53
N MET A 89 -51.38 21.01 43.10
CA MET A 89 -51.52 19.57 43.35
C MET A 89 -50.66 18.84 42.32
N ASP A 90 -49.40 18.54 42.67
CA ASP A 90 -48.69 17.36 42.15
C ASP A 90 -47.43 16.99 42.94
N SER A 91 -47.31 17.50 44.18
CA SER A 91 -46.31 17.05 45.15
C SER A 91 -46.64 15.66 45.75
N PHE A 92 -47.28 14.76 45.00
CA PHE A 92 -47.79 13.48 45.50
C PHE A 92 -47.25 12.22 44.80
N PHE A 93 -46.45 12.33 43.73
CA PHE A 93 -45.83 11.17 43.08
C PHE A 93 -44.33 11.36 42.85
N ASN A 94 -43.57 11.54 43.93
CA ASN A 94 -42.17 11.10 43.95
C ASN A 94 -42.15 9.65 44.44
N GLY A 95 -41.97 8.72 43.50
CA GLY A 95 -41.82 7.30 43.75
C GLY A 95 -40.81 6.68 42.80
N ASP A 96 -39.66 6.35 43.37
CA ASP A 96 -38.66 5.36 42.95
C ASP A 96 -37.84 5.58 41.66
N LEU A 97 -36.56 5.84 41.93
CA LEU A 97 -35.41 5.43 41.14
C LEU A 97 -35.46 3.93 40.87
N GLU A 98 -35.53 3.52 39.60
CA GLU A 98 -34.80 2.33 39.14
C GLU A 98 -34.62 2.30 37.62
N SER A 99 -33.47 1.74 37.24
CA SER A 99 -32.87 1.55 35.93
C SER A 99 -33.74 0.80 34.94
N PHE A 100 -33.73 1.22 33.67
CA PHE A 100 -34.03 0.33 32.54
C PHE A 100 -32.98 0.42 31.44
N ASP A 101 -32.59 -0.79 31.02
CA ASP A 101 -31.64 -1.17 30.00
C ASP A 101 -31.76 -0.39 28.68
N LYS A 102 -30.61 0.01 28.13
CA LYS A 102 -30.44 0.29 26.71
C LYS A 102 -29.22 -0.46 26.18
N LYS A 103 -29.46 -1.69 25.73
CA LYS A 103 -28.72 -2.28 24.60
C LYS A 103 -29.62 -2.13 23.38
N ASN A 104 -29.07 -1.52 22.33
CA ASN A 104 -29.66 -1.21 21.01
C ASN A 104 -30.24 0.21 20.86
N GLN A 105 -29.40 1.26 20.85
CA GLN A 105 -29.74 2.55 20.22
C GLN A 105 -28.55 3.47 19.85
N ASP A 106 -27.35 2.92 19.61
CA ASP A 106 -26.11 3.72 19.64
C ASP A 106 -25.72 4.50 18.34
N GLN A 107 -26.49 4.44 17.26
CA GLN A 107 -26.21 5.27 16.05
C GLN A 107 -27.15 6.47 15.91
N LEU A 108 -28.44 6.31 16.25
CA LEU A 108 -29.43 7.39 16.12
C LEU A 108 -29.23 8.50 17.16
N GLU A 109 -28.74 8.16 18.36
CA GLU A 109 -28.43 9.15 19.40
C GLU A 109 -27.15 9.93 19.09
N GLN A 110 -26.17 9.34 18.38
CA GLN A 110 -24.96 10.04 17.96
C GLN A 110 -25.25 11.07 16.87
N GLU A 111 -26.09 10.75 15.88
CA GLU A 111 -26.52 11.71 14.85
C GLU A 111 -27.33 12.87 15.45
N ILE A 112 -28.29 12.58 16.33
CA ILE A 112 -29.10 13.62 17.00
C ILE A 112 -28.21 14.50 17.90
N GLN A 113 -27.25 13.91 18.62
CA GLN A 113 -26.33 14.68 19.45
C GLN A 113 -25.41 15.56 18.60
N SER A 114 -24.84 15.02 17.51
CA SER A 114 -24.01 15.79 16.59
C SER A 114 -24.76 16.96 15.96
N GLU A 115 -26.05 16.79 15.60
CA GLU A 115 -26.86 17.90 15.09
C GLU A 115 -27.21 18.92 16.18
N LEU A 116 -27.47 18.47 17.41
CA LEU A 116 -27.70 19.39 18.54
C LEU A 116 -26.45 20.19 18.90
N ASP A 117 -25.27 19.58 18.84
CA ASP A 117 -23.99 20.25 19.10
C ASP A 117 -23.73 21.35 18.06
N GLN A 118 -24.01 21.08 16.76
CA GLN A 118 -23.91 22.10 15.70
C GLN A 118 -24.89 23.27 15.91
N ILE A 119 -26.13 22.97 16.32
CA ILE A 119 -27.13 24.00 16.61
C ILE A 119 -26.71 24.80 17.84
N GLN A 120 -26.11 24.15 18.84
CA GLN A 120 -25.61 24.80 20.06
C GLN A 120 -24.45 25.73 19.73
N GLU A 121 -23.51 25.33 18.88
CA GLU A 121 -22.43 26.22 18.39
C GLU A 121 -23.00 27.48 17.73
N MET A 122 -24.03 27.35 16.89
CA MET A 122 -24.69 28.52 16.27
C MET A 122 -25.37 29.42 17.30
N ILE A 123 -25.98 28.86 18.34
CA ILE A 123 -26.61 29.63 19.43
C ILE A 123 -25.54 30.36 20.24
N ASP A 124 -24.43 29.69 20.56
CA ASP A 124 -23.32 30.25 21.31
C ASP A 124 -22.65 31.39 20.53
N GLU A 125 -22.47 31.24 19.21
CA GLU A 125 -22.01 32.32 18.32
C GLU A 125 -22.95 33.54 18.35
N ILE A 126 -24.26 33.31 18.31
CA ILE A 126 -25.28 34.37 18.38
C ILE A 126 -25.24 35.08 19.73
N GLU A 127 -25.14 34.35 20.84
CA GLU A 127 -25.06 34.95 22.18
C GLU A 127 -23.71 35.68 22.41
N LEU A 128 -22.60 35.15 21.89
CA LEU A 128 -21.32 35.84 21.86
C LEU A 128 -21.43 37.17 21.09
N SER A 129 -22.02 37.15 19.89
CA SER A 129 -22.16 38.36 19.06
C SER A 129 -22.94 39.49 19.74
N SER A 130 -23.80 39.16 20.72
CA SER A 130 -24.62 40.12 21.47
C SER A 130 -23.98 40.67 22.75
N SER A 131 -22.86 40.09 23.19
CA SER A 131 -22.22 40.37 24.48
C SER A 131 -20.85 41.02 24.37
N ILE A 132 -20.44 41.45 23.18
CA ILE A 132 -19.10 42.00 22.95
C ILE A 132 -19.14 43.52 22.78
N ASP A 133 -18.17 44.19 23.40
CA ASP A 133 -17.92 45.63 23.31
C ASP A 133 -17.64 46.01 21.85
N SER A 134 -18.61 46.69 21.20
CA SER A 134 -18.58 46.98 19.76
C SER A 134 -17.34 47.76 19.33
N ASP A 135 -16.77 48.54 20.24
CA ASP A 135 -15.62 49.40 19.99
C ASP A 135 -14.31 48.58 19.91
N ALA A 136 -14.17 47.53 20.73
CA ALA A 136 -12.97 46.69 20.75
C ALA A 136 -12.89 45.72 19.55
N ILE A 137 -14.04 45.22 19.07
CA ILE A 137 -14.10 44.45 17.81
C ILE A 137 -13.77 45.37 16.63
N GLN A 138 -14.33 46.58 16.61
CA GLN A 138 -14.06 47.51 15.51
C GLN A 138 -12.57 47.86 15.42
N GLU A 139 -11.91 48.13 16.55
CA GLU A 139 -10.46 48.35 16.59
C GLU A 139 -9.66 47.13 16.11
N LEU A 140 -10.06 45.92 16.49
CA LEU A 140 -9.41 44.68 16.07
C LEU A 140 -9.61 44.42 14.56
N GLU A 141 -10.83 44.60 14.06
CA GLU A 141 -11.17 44.46 12.63
C GLU A 141 -10.45 45.49 11.78
N ASP A 142 -10.40 46.74 12.23
CA ASP A 142 -9.67 47.83 11.56
C ASP A 142 -8.17 47.51 11.51
N PHE A 143 -7.59 47.01 12.61
CA PHE A 143 -6.20 46.58 12.66
C PHE A 143 -5.93 45.36 11.77
N ILE A 144 -6.81 44.36 11.74
CA ILE A 144 -6.66 43.18 10.87
C ILE A 144 -6.73 43.59 9.39
N ASN A 145 -7.59 44.53 9.04
CA ASN A 145 -7.67 45.08 7.69
C ASN A 145 -6.37 45.82 7.32
N GLU A 146 -5.79 46.60 8.23
CA GLU A 146 -4.48 47.24 8.04
C GLU A 146 -3.35 46.19 7.92
N LEU A 147 -3.33 45.20 8.80
CA LEU A 147 -2.35 44.11 8.82
C LEU A 147 -2.38 43.32 7.50
N ASN A 148 -3.56 43.01 6.98
CA ASN A 148 -3.72 42.29 5.72
C ASN A 148 -3.20 43.08 4.51
N GLN A 149 -3.28 44.42 4.54
CA GLN A 149 -2.75 45.27 3.48
C GLN A 149 -1.23 45.38 3.54
N ASN A 150 -0.66 45.41 4.74
CA ASN A 150 0.77 45.68 4.97
C ASN A 150 1.57 44.45 5.43
N ARG A 151 1.02 43.25 5.28
CA ARG A 151 1.56 41.99 5.86
C ARG A 151 2.99 41.68 5.45
N GLU A 152 3.36 42.03 4.22
CA GLU A 152 4.69 41.81 3.65
C GLU A 152 5.65 42.98 3.88
N GLU A 153 5.19 44.08 4.48
CA GLU A 153 5.98 45.26 4.80
C GLU A 153 6.57 45.17 6.22
N GLU A 154 7.73 45.79 6.42
CA GLU A 154 8.30 45.93 7.76
C GLU A 154 7.63 47.11 8.48
N PRO A 155 7.30 47.00 9.78
CA PRO A 155 7.69 45.92 10.72
C PRO A 155 6.69 44.74 10.83
N TYR A 156 5.54 44.76 10.16
CA TYR A 156 4.49 43.75 10.27
C TYR A 156 5.00 42.33 9.98
N LYS A 157 5.74 42.18 8.89
CA LYS A 157 6.33 40.91 8.46
C LYS A 157 7.21 40.27 9.55
N SER A 158 8.14 41.04 10.11
CA SER A 158 9.05 40.54 11.13
C SER A 158 8.35 40.26 12.46
N SER A 159 7.33 41.04 12.82
CA SER A 159 6.55 40.75 14.04
C SER A 159 5.73 39.47 13.92
N LEU A 160 5.13 39.20 12.75
CA LEU A 160 4.34 37.98 12.51
C LEU A 160 5.18 36.70 12.54
N GLN A 161 6.49 36.75 12.29
CA GLN A 161 7.40 35.59 12.36
C GLN A 161 7.39 34.91 13.74
N PHE A 162 7.05 35.65 14.80
CA PHE A 162 7.01 35.13 16.17
C PHE A 162 5.65 34.53 16.56
N LEU A 163 4.66 34.60 15.66
CA LEU A 163 3.35 33.98 15.81
C LEU A 163 3.27 32.68 15.00
N ASN A 164 2.52 31.70 15.50
CA ASN A 164 2.36 30.42 14.79
C ASN A 164 1.31 30.51 13.67
N ASP A 165 0.22 31.24 13.93
CA ASP A 165 -0.87 31.47 12.99
C ASP A 165 -1.63 32.76 13.34
N ASP A 166 -2.49 33.20 12.40
CA ASP A 166 -3.28 34.43 12.56
C ASP A 166 -4.35 34.33 13.66
N SER A 167 -4.65 33.13 14.17
CA SER A 167 -5.60 32.96 15.29
C SER A 167 -5.05 33.53 16.60
N GLU A 168 -3.72 33.62 16.74
CA GLU A 168 -3.07 34.15 17.93
C GLU A 168 -3.25 35.66 18.08
N ILE A 169 -3.49 36.38 16.98
CA ILE A 169 -3.84 37.82 16.98
C ILE A 169 -5.14 38.05 17.76
N TYR A 170 -6.12 37.16 17.55
CA TYR A 170 -7.40 37.20 18.25
C TYR A 170 -7.28 36.74 19.71
N LYS A 171 -6.51 35.67 19.96
CA LYS A 171 -6.33 35.11 21.32
C LYS A 171 -5.63 36.08 22.28
N GLU A 172 -4.64 36.83 21.80
CA GLU A 172 -3.84 37.75 22.60
C GLU A 172 -4.35 39.20 22.50
N GLU A 173 -5.54 39.43 21.93
CA GLU A 173 -6.19 40.76 21.81
C GLU A 173 -5.28 41.84 21.19
N ILE A 174 -4.55 41.45 20.13
CA ILE A 174 -3.60 42.32 19.45
C ILE A 174 -4.37 43.27 18.53
N SER A 175 -4.59 44.50 19.01
CA SER A 175 -5.37 45.54 18.31
C SER A 175 -4.55 46.68 17.74
N SER A 176 -3.22 46.60 17.77
CA SER A 176 -2.34 47.64 17.21
C SER A 176 -0.96 47.09 16.86
N LEU A 177 -0.22 47.81 16.02
CA LEU A 177 1.16 47.47 15.67
C LEU A 177 2.08 47.47 16.89
N GLU A 178 1.86 48.40 17.83
CA GLU A 178 2.64 48.47 19.08
C GLU A 178 2.47 47.19 19.90
N LYS A 179 1.23 46.73 20.11
CA LYS A 179 0.94 45.46 20.79
C LYS A 179 1.52 44.26 20.05
N LEU A 180 1.49 44.28 18.72
CA LEU A 180 2.06 43.20 17.90
C LEU A 180 3.58 43.11 18.08
N ILE A 181 4.28 44.25 18.13
CA ILE A 181 5.72 44.32 18.40
C ILE A 181 6.03 43.91 19.84
N GLU A 182 5.22 44.32 20.82
CA GLU A 182 5.39 43.91 22.22
C GLU A 182 5.24 42.40 22.41
N GLU A 183 4.25 41.78 21.77
CA GLU A 183 4.06 40.33 21.84
C GLU A 183 5.19 39.60 21.10
N ALA A 184 5.63 40.11 19.95
CA ALA A 184 6.81 39.60 19.25
C ALA A 184 8.08 39.69 20.11
N GLN A 185 8.29 40.79 20.83
CA GLN A 185 9.42 40.98 21.74
C GLN A 185 9.37 40.00 22.92
N LYS A 186 8.20 39.79 23.52
CA LYS A 186 7.99 38.83 24.62
C LYS A 186 8.31 37.41 24.18
N ARG A 187 7.85 37.01 22.98
CA ARG A 187 8.12 35.68 22.41
C ARG A 187 9.58 35.51 21.98
N LEU A 188 10.20 36.57 21.45
CA LEU A 188 11.63 36.59 21.17
C LEU A 188 12.42 36.27 22.45
N ILE A 189 12.12 36.94 23.57
CA ILE A 189 12.79 36.71 24.87
C ILE A 189 12.66 35.24 25.31
N GLN A 190 11.49 34.62 25.13
CA GLN A 190 11.26 33.21 25.46
C GLN A 190 12.07 32.26 24.56
N LYS A 191 12.29 32.63 23.29
CA LYS A 191 13.05 31.84 22.33
C LYS A 191 14.58 32.04 22.40
N ILE A 192 15.10 33.02 23.14
CA ILE A 192 16.56 33.24 23.25
C ILE A 192 17.24 31.94 23.72
N ASN A 193 18.36 31.57 23.08
CA ASN A 193 19.01 30.26 23.18
C ASN A 193 18.34 29.12 22.39
N SER A 194 17.37 29.42 21.54
CA SER A 194 16.72 28.49 20.61
C SER A 194 16.25 29.20 19.35
N LEU A 195 16.92 30.30 18.98
CA LEU A 195 16.55 31.12 17.83
C LEU A 195 16.94 30.43 16.53
N ASP A 196 16.06 30.50 15.54
CA ASP A 196 16.38 30.16 14.16
C ASP A 196 16.91 31.39 13.39
N PRO A 197 17.59 31.22 12.25
CA PRO A 197 18.17 32.34 11.49
C PRO A 197 17.15 33.42 11.09
N GLU A 198 15.92 33.01 10.80
CA GLU A 198 14.82 33.93 10.48
C GLU A 198 14.36 34.73 11.70
N ASP A 199 14.33 34.12 12.90
CA ASP A 199 13.99 34.81 14.16
C ASP A 199 15.02 35.91 14.45
N ILE A 200 16.31 35.66 14.23
CA ILE A 200 17.37 36.66 14.43
C ILE A 200 17.19 37.80 13.43
N LYS A 201 16.94 37.49 12.15
CA LYS A 201 16.71 38.51 11.13
C LYS A 201 15.49 39.38 11.45
N ALA A 202 14.37 38.76 11.84
CA ALA A 202 13.17 39.45 12.26
C ALA A 202 13.45 40.37 13.47
N ALA A 203 14.18 39.87 14.47
CA ALA A 203 14.57 40.67 15.63
C ALA A 203 15.43 41.90 15.25
N VAL A 204 16.39 41.76 14.33
CA VAL A 204 17.21 42.90 13.86
C VAL A 204 16.36 43.91 13.08
N ASN A 205 15.43 43.45 12.24
CA ASN A 205 14.49 44.31 11.52
C ASN A 205 13.58 45.11 12.47
N LEU A 206 13.20 44.51 13.60
CA LEU A 206 12.42 45.16 14.67
C LEU A 206 13.25 46.03 15.62
N GLY A 207 14.58 46.08 15.46
CA GLY A 207 15.47 46.85 16.36
C GLY A 207 15.67 46.21 17.74
N LEU A 208 15.45 44.90 17.86
CA LEU A 208 15.53 44.12 19.09
C LEU A 208 16.87 43.37 19.24
N GLU A 209 17.89 43.69 18.45
CA GLU A 209 19.18 42.98 18.43
C GLU A 209 19.91 42.96 19.78
N ASP A 210 19.81 44.04 20.55
CA ASP A 210 20.50 44.19 21.84
C ASP A 210 20.02 43.12 22.85
N LEU A 211 18.75 42.70 22.75
CA LEU A 211 18.20 41.64 23.60
C LEU A 211 18.89 40.29 23.33
N ILE A 212 19.17 39.97 22.07
CA ILE A 212 19.86 38.74 21.67
C ILE A 212 21.33 38.82 22.13
N GLN A 213 21.98 39.95 21.86
CA GLN A 213 23.40 40.14 22.15
C GLN A 213 23.72 40.07 23.64
N GLN A 214 22.84 40.58 24.50
CA GLN A 214 23.03 40.59 25.95
C GLN A 214 22.62 39.27 26.62
N ASN A 215 21.52 38.64 26.17
CA ASN A 215 20.91 37.53 26.90
C ASN A 215 21.20 36.14 26.33
N SER A 216 21.67 36.02 25.09
CA SER A 216 22.03 34.72 24.53
C SER A 216 23.29 34.15 25.19
N LEU A 217 23.35 32.83 25.37
CA LEU A 217 24.54 32.08 25.78
C LEU A 217 25.28 31.50 24.57
N ARG A 218 24.67 31.56 23.37
CA ARG A 218 25.17 30.97 22.14
C ARG A 218 25.91 32.01 21.30
N GLU A 219 27.18 31.73 21.02
CA GLU A 219 28.03 32.67 20.27
C GLU A 219 27.51 32.91 18.85
N TRP A 220 26.93 31.89 18.19
CA TRP A 220 26.38 32.06 16.84
C TRP A 220 25.17 32.99 16.80
N GLU A 221 24.29 32.98 17.81
CA GLU A 221 23.14 33.90 17.88
C GLU A 221 23.61 35.35 18.04
N LYS A 222 24.59 35.59 18.93
CA LYS A 222 25.19 36.91 19.16
C LYS A 222 25.90 37.45 17.92
N ILE A 223 26.80 36.65 17.35
CA ILE A 223 27.63 37.06 16.21
C ILE A 223 26.73 37.31 15.00
N THR A 224 25.74 36.45 14.75
CA THR A 224 24.80 36.64 13.64
C THR A 224 23.97 37.92 13.82
N SER A 225 23.46 38.17 15.02
CA SER A 225 22.71 39.40 15.33
C SER A 225 23.55 40.67 15.10
N LYS A 226 24.81 40.69 15.56
CA LYS A 226 25.75 41.79 15.33
C LYS A 226 26.03 42.00 13.84
N ALA A 227 26.31 40.91 13.12
CA ALA A 227 26.62 40.95 11.70
C ALA A 227 25.46 41.51 10.87
N LEU A 228 24.23 41.07 11.13
CA LEU A 228 23.02 41.57 10.46
C LEU A 228 22.75 43.04 10.73
N LYS A 229 23.14 43.56 11.90
CA LYS A 229 23.03 45.00 12.21
C LYS A 229 24.12 45.85 11.51
N GLY A 230 25.09 45.21 10.85
CA GLY A 230 26.24 45.87 10.24
C GLY A 230 27.35 46.23 11.22
N GLN A 231 27.38 45.62 12.41
CA GLN A 231 28.50 45.77 13.35
C GLN A 231 29.70 44.92 12.90
N ASP A 232 30.93 45.36 13.19
CA ASP A 232 32.13 44.57 12.90
C ASP A 232 32.26 43.40 13.88
N VAL A 233 32.30 42.19 13.32
CA VAL A 233 32.39 40.91 14.07
C VAL A 233 33.72 40.19 13.84
N THR A 234 34.68 40.83 13.15
CA THR A 234 35.92 40.20 12.70
C THR A 234 36.75 39.65 13.88
N ASP A 235 36.78 40.36 15.01
CA ASP A 235 37.53 39.95 16.19
C ASP A 235 36.88 38.75 16.91
N GLU A 236 35.55 38.73 17.04
CA GLU A 236 34.80 37.60 17.59
C GLU A 236 34.95 36.35 16.72
N LEU A 237 34.87 36.51 15.40
CA LEU A 237 35.07 35.41 14.44
C LEU A 237 36.49 34.84 14.53
N ASN A 238 37.52 35.70 14.61
CA ASN A 238 38.91 35.26 14.79
C ASN A 238 39.14 34.55 16.13
N LYS A 239 38.49 35.01 17.21
CA LYS A 239 38.54 34.32 18.51
C LYS A 239 37.87 32.94 18.44
N LEU A 240 36.72 32.84 17.78
CA LEU A 240 36.00 31.58 17.61
C LEU A 240 36.82 30.59 16.79
N LEU A 241 37.42 31.07 15.69
CA LEU A 241 38.31 30.27 14.84
C LEU A 241 39.49 29.70 15.65
N ASN A 242 40.13 30.51 16.50
CA ASN A 242 41.27 30.08 17.31
C ASN A 242 40.89 29.26 18.56
N SER A 243 39.61 29.22 18.94
CA SER A 243 39.13 28.52 20.14
C SER A 243 39.10 26.99 20.00
N GLY A 244 39.18 26.47 18.78
CA GLY A 244 39.08 25.03 18.48
C GLY A 244 37.65 24.47 18.56
N LYS A 245 36.64 25.31 18.77
CA LYS A 245 35.23 24.91 18.78
C LYS A 245 34.64 24.86 17.36
N LEU A 246 34.92 23.77 16.65
CA LEU A 246 34.49 23.58 15.26
C LEU A 246 32.96 23.66 15.10
N ASP A 247 32.18 23.11 16.04
CA ASP A 247 30.72 23.10 15.94
C ASP A 247 30.13 24.51 16.06
N ASP A 248 30.59 25.32 17.02
CA ASP A 248 30.16 26.72 17.18
C ASP A 248 30.52 27.54 15.93
N LEU A 249 31.69 27.29 15.34
CA LEU A 249 32.13 27.92 14.10
C LEU A 249 31.20 27.57 12.93
N LEU A 250 30.90 26.28 12.75
CA LEU A 250 30.01 25.79 11.69
C LEU A 250 28.59 26.32 11.85
N GLN A 251 28.05 26.37 13.07
CA GLN A 251 26.73 26.96 13.35
C GLN A 251 26.72 28.46 13.06
N THR A 252 27.77 29.19 13.46
CA THR A 252 27.91 30.62 13.15
C THR A 252 27.89 30.86 11.65
N MET A 253 28.65 30.06 10.88
CA MET A 253 28.65 30.14 9.42
C MET A 253 27.28 29.84 8.81
N LYS A 254 26.59 28.80 9.28
CA LYS A 254 25.25 28.44 8.81
C LYS A 254 24.24 29.54 9.08
N PHE A 255 24.23 30.09 10.29
CA PHE A 255 23.30 31.14 10.71
C PHE A 255 23.53 32.44 9.92
N MET A 256 24.79 32.84 9.74
CA MET A 256 25.13 34.02 8.94
C MET A 256 24.76 33.85 7.45
N ASP A 257 24.99 32.67 6.86
CA ASP A 257 24.67 32.39 5.44
C ASP A 257 23.16 32.36 5.17
N SER A 258 22.37 31.87 6.14
CA SER A 258 20.91 31.78 6.03
C SER A 258 20.19 33.08 6.36
N ALA A 259 20.74 33.90 7.27
CA ALA A 259 20.07 35.11 7.73
C ALA A 259 20.21 36.33 6.79
N SER A 260 21.26 36.40 5.95
CA SER A 260 21.43 37.55 5.02
C SER A 260 22.06 37.20 3.68
N LYS A 261 21.63 37.94 2.64
CA LYS A 261 22.17 37.89 1.27
C LYS A 261 23.17 39.01 0.97
N GLU A 262 23.50 39.85 1.95
CA GLU A 262 24.41 40.99 1.79
C GLU A 262 25.83 40.56 1.41
N ASP A 263 26.45 41.34 0.52
CA ASP A 263 27.77 41.02 -0.04
C ASP A 263 28.90 41.06 1.01
N ASN A 264 28.76 41.88 2.06
CA ASN A 264 29.75 41.96 3.14
C ASN A 264 29.81 40.66 3.97
N ILE A 265 28.65 40.13 4.34
CA ILE A 265 28.52 38.88 5.10
C ILE A 265 29.02 37.69 4.26
N LYS A 266 28.73 37.68 2.96
CA LYS A 266 29.25 36.65 2.04
C LYS A 266 30.78 36.67 1.96
N ASN A 267 31.41 37.83 1.86
CA ASN A 267 32.87 37.95 1.82
C ASN A 267 33.53 37.46 3.12
N GLN A 268 32.92 37.76 4.28
CA GLN A 268 33.38 37.23 5.57
C GLN A 268 33.24 35.71 5.65
N LEU A 269 32.12 35.15 5.16
CA LEU A 269 31.88 33.70 5.11
C LEU A 269 32.85 32.98 4.18
N GLU A 270 33.22 33.54 3.03
CA GLU A 270 34.21 32.95 2.12
C GLU A 270 35.60 32.89 2.75
N ASN A 271 36.02 33.95 3.45
CA ASN A 271 37.28 33.96 4.19
C ASN A 271 37.30 32.88 5.29
N MET A 272 36.18 32.70 6.01
CA MET A 272 36.04 31.64 7.00
C MET A 272 36.06 30.24 6.37
N LYS A 273 35.38 30.03 5.24
CA LYS A 273 35.40 28.74 4.50
C LYS A 273 36.83 28.35 4.11
N ASN A 274 37.66 29.30 3.71
CA ASN A 274 39.07 29.05 3.38
C ASN A 274 39.92 28.70 4.62
N GLN A 275 39.63 29.29 5.78
CA GLN A 275 40.35 29.01 7.02
C GLN A 275 39.88 27.71 7.70
N LEU A 276 38.62 27.30 7.50
CA LEU A 276 38.05 26.04 7.97
C LEU A 276 38.86 24.82 7.48
N GLN A 277 39.45 24.91 6.29
CA GLN A 277 40.23 23.84 5.67
C GLN A 277 41.33 23.30 6.59
N ASN A 278 41.95 24.18 7.38
CA ASN A 278 43.06 23.83 8.27
C ASN A 278 42.61 23.20 9.60
N GLN A 279 41.31 23.22 9.90
CA GLN A 279 40.75 22.66 11.15
C GLN A 279 40.24 21.24 10.98
N ILE A 280 39.89 20.84 9.76
CA ILE A 280 39.37 19.51 9.44
C ILE A 280 40.54 18.55 9.27
N LYS A 281 40.69 17.61 10.21
CA LYS A 281 41.81 16.67 10.29
C LYS A 281 41.42 15.21 10.04
N ASN A 282 40.14 14.86 10.09
CA ASN A 282 39.64 13.50 9.90
C ASN A 282 38.25 13.47 9.24
N LEU A 283 37.79 12.28 8.87
CA LEU A 283 36.51 12.08 8.18
C LEU A 283 35.30 12.46 9.05
N ASP A 284 35.37 12.29 10.37
CA ASP A 284 34.30 12.72 11.29
C ASP A 284 34.07 14.24 11.22
N GLN A 285 35.15 15.01 11.30
CA GLN A 285 35.11 16.47 11.19
C GLN A 285 34.66 16.91 9.80
N LEU A 286 35.10 16.22 8.75
CA LEU A 286 34.67 16.51 7.38
C LEU A 286 33.17 16.26 7.21
N PHE A 287 32.67 15.15 7.74
CA PHE A 287 31.25 14.81 7.70
C PHE A 287 30.40 15.82 8.47
N ASN A 288 30.79 16.19 9.69
CA ASN A 288 30.07 17.19 10.48
C ASN A 288 30.07 18.58 9.80
N ALA A 289 31.21 18.97 9.20
CA ALA A 289 31.29 20.21 8.43
C ALA A 289 30.37 20.19 7.21
N ALA A 290 30.42 19.11 6.41
CA ALA A 290 29.57 18.95 5.23
C ALA A 290 28.08 18.94 5.58
N LYS A 291 27.69 18.20 6.64
CA LYS A 291 26.31 18.14 7.14
C LYS A 291 25.79 19.51 7.59
N THR A 292 26.62 20.31 8.25
CA THR A 292 26.20 21.61 8.79
C THR A 292 26.12 22.69 7.71
N LEU A 293 27.06 22.69 6.76
CA LEU A 293 27.15 23.69 5.70
C LEU A 293 26.32 23.34 4.45
N GLY A 294 25.73 22.14 4.40
CA GLY A 294 25.01 21.62 3.23
C GLY A 294 25.90 21.16 2.08
N ASN A 295 27.18 21.54 2.08
CA ASN A 295 28.17 21.22 1.06
C ASN A 295 29.50 20.80 1.73
N PRO A 296 30.26 19.85 1.17
CA PRO A 296 31.56 19.47 1.72
C PRO A 296 32.58 20.60 1.47
N PRO A 297 33.32 21.04 2.50
CA PRO A 297 34.36 22.04 2.32
C PRO A 297 35.49 21.52 1.44
N GLN A 298 36.12 22.42 0.68
CA GLN A 298 37.32 22.06 -0.10
C GLN A 298 38.48 21.79 0.85
N VAL A 299 38.95 20.54 0.93
CA VAL A 299 40.03 20.14 1.84
C VAL A 299 41.01 19.21 1.13
N ASP A 300 42.25 19.17 1.59
CA ASP A 300 43.19 18.14 1.16
C ASP A 300 42.79 16.79 1.78
N LEU A 301 42.20 15.94 0.95
CA LEU A 301 41.70 14.64 1.36
C LEU A 301 42.83 13.66 1.76
N ASN A 302 44.07 13.85 1.31
CA ASN A 302 45.13 12.87 1.57
C ASN A 302 45.50 12.82 3.05
N ASP A 303 45.71 13.96 3.69
CA ASP A 303 46.07 14.04 5.10
C ASP A 303 44.91 13.62 6.01
N ILE A 304 43.69 14.00 5.62
CA ILE A 304 42.45 13.59 6.31
C ILE A 304 42.30 12.07 6.28
N LEU A 305 42.45 11.43 5.12
CA LEU A 305 42.34 9.98 5.00
C LEU A 305 43.43 9.26 5.79
N ASN A 306 44.68 9.75 5.73
CA ASN A 306 45.79 9.18 6.51
C ASN A 306 45.56 9.25 8.02
N ASN A 307 45.06 10.39 8.52
CA ASN A 307 44.76 10.56 9.94
C ASN A 307 43.54 9.71 10.36
N SER A 308 42.54 9.59 9.50
CA SER A 308 41.33 8.80 9.77
C SER A 308 41.64 7.30 9.86
N LEU A 309 42.50 6.78 8.97
CA LEU A 309 42.95 5.39 8.99
C LEU A 309 43.80 5.03 10.22
N LYS A 310 44.45 6.01 10.86
CA LYS A 310 45.21 5.81 12.11
C LYS A 310 44.33 5.81 13.36
N ASN A 311 43.24 6.56 13.33
CA ASN A 311 42.47 6.90 14.53
C ASN A 311 41.16 6.11 14.67
N ALA A 312 40.66 5.50 13.60
CA ALA A 312 39.38 4.78 13.59
C ALA A 312 39.43 3.51 12.74
N SER A 313 38.44 2.61 12.95
CA SER A 313 38.34 1.36 12.19
C SER A 313 38.00 1.59 10.72
N PHE A 314 38.30 0.60 9.88
CA PHE A 314 37.93 0.62 8.47
C PHE A 314 36.42 0.81 8.29
N GLU A 315 35.59 0.09 9.06
CA GLU A 315 34.12 0.16 8.97
C GLU A 315 33.59 1.56 9.29
N HIS A 316 34.10 2.19 10.36
CA HIS A 316 33.72 3.56 10.73
C HIS A 316 34.05 4.55 9.61
N ASN A 317 35.29 4.51 9.13
CA ASN A 317 35.75 5.39 8.05
C ASN A 317 35.00 5.14 6.73
N PHE A 318 34.70 3.89 6.41
CA PHE A 318 33.97 3.51 5.21
C PHE A 318 32.51 3.99 5.27
N ASN A 319 31.85 3.91 6.44
CA ASN A 319 30.49 4.41 6.64
C ASN A 319 30.40 5.94 6.54
N LEU A 320 31.38 6.67 7.09
CA LEU A 320 31.48 8.12 6.92
C LEU A 320 31.70 8.50 5.46
N ALA A 321 32.63 7.82 4.78
CA ALA A 321 32.88 8.00 3.35
C ALA A 321 31.63 7.70 2.51
N ASN A 322 30.88 6.64 2.85
CA ASN A 322 29.63 6.30 2.19
C ASN A 322 28.58 7.42 2.35
N SER A 323 28.45 7.95 3.56
CA SER A 323 27.52 9.05 3.84
C SER A 323 27.91 10.30 3.05
N LEU A 324 29.21 10.64 3.02
CA LEU A 324 29.71 11.77 2.23
C LEU A 324 29.44 11.60 0.73
N ASP A 325 29.69 10.42 0.18
CA ASP A 325 29.45 10.13 -1.24
C ASP A 325 27.96 10.18 -1.60
N GLN A 326 27.09 9.65 -0.73
CA GLN A 326 25.64 9.61 -0.95
C GLN A 326 24.99 10.99 -0.86
N TYR A 327 25.32 11.78 0.18
CA TYR A 327 24.68 13.06 0.42
C TYR A 327 25.27 14.20 -0.42
N PHE A 328 26.57 14.12 -0.76
CA PHE A 328 27.28 15.23 -1.40
C PHE A 328 27.94 14.89 -2.73
N GLY A 329 27.76 13.67 -3.25
CA GLY A 329 28.30 13.26 -4.55
C GLY A 329 29.83 13.20 -4.59
N THR A 330 30.49 12.99 -3.45
CA THR A 330 31.94 12.84 -3.38
C THR A 330 32.40 11.45 -3.86
N ASP A 331 33.72 11.28 -3.98
CA ASP A 331 34.38 10.00 -4.30
C ASP A 331 35.38 9.59 -3.21
N ILE A 332 34.96 9.68 -1.95
CA ILE A 332 35.80 9.44 -0.77
C ILE A 332 35.97 7.93 -0.56
N ARG A 333 34.96 7.09 -0.80
CA ARG A 333 35.11 5.63 -0.66
C ARG A 333 36.18 5.06 -1.58
N SER A 334 36.21 5.48 -2.84
CA SER A 334 37.24 5.04 -3.79
C SER A 334 38.64 5.45 -3.34
N LYS A 335 38.80 6.70 -2.92
CA LYS A 335 40.08 7.24 -2.42
C LYS A 335 40.53 6.56 -1.14
N LEU A 336 39.61 6.31 -0.20
CA LEU A 336 39.87 5.59 1.05
C LEU A 336 40.38 4.17 0.75
N LEU A 337 39.72 3.43 -0.14
CA LEU A 337 40.13 2.08 -0.53
C LEU A 337 41.49 2.04 -1.25
N ASN A 338 41.72 2.97 -2.18
CA ASN A 338 43.03 3.10 -2.84
C ASN A 338 44.12 3.40 -1.81
N LYS A 339 43.86 4.30 -0.86
CA LYS A 339 44.83 4.67 0.18
C LYS A 339 45.12 3.50 1.13
N PHE A 340 44.09 2.74 1.47
CA PHE A 340 44.23 1.54 2.27
C PHE A 340 45.09 0.49 1.55
N GLN A 341 44.86 0.28 0.26
CA GLN A 341 45.67 -0.62 -0.57
C GLN A 341 47.15 -0.17 -0.65
N GLU A 342 47.41 1.13 -0.79
CA GLU A 342 48.77 1.69 -0.77
C GLU A 342 49.49 1.44 0.57
N GLN A 343 48.80 1.59 1.71
CA GLN A 343 49.37 1.39 3.04
C GLN A 343 49.58 -0.09 3.40
N GLN A 344 48.84 -1.01 2.78
CA GLN A 344 48.91 -2.46 3.05
C GLN A 344 50.07 -3.20 2.34
N GLY A 345 50.97 -2.50 1.65
CA GLY A 345 52.16 -3.12 1.07
C GLY A 345 52.95 -3.97 2.09
N ASN A 346 52.81 -5.30 2.01
CA ASN A 346 53.51 -6.36 2.75
C ASN A 346 53.31 -6.45 4.29
N SER A 347 52.13 -6.10 4.84
CA SER A 347 51.83 -6.32 6.27
C SER A 347 50.79 -7.44 6.51
N PRO A 348 50.92 -8.26 7.58
CA PRO A 348 50.03 -9.40 7.87
C PRO A 348 48.68 -9.03 8.51
N ASN A 349 48.38 -7.75 8.75
CA ASN A 349 47.05 -7.30 9.19
C ASN A 349 46.18 -6.93 7.98
N SER A 350 45.86 -7.93 7.15
CA SER A 350 44.89 -7.78 6.05
C SER A 350 43.47 -7.65 6.58
N LEU A 351 42.60 -6.91 5.87
CA LEU A 351 41.17 -6.91 6.15
C LEU A 351 40.62 -8.33 6.03
N SER A 352 39.77 -8.74 6.98
CA SER A 352 39.10 -10.02 6.89
C SER A 352 38.13 -10.05 5.71
N LEU A 353 37.89 -11.24 5.19
CA LEU A 353 36.92 -11.44 4.12
C LEU A 353 35.51 -10.98 4.55
N GLU A 354 35.16 -11.18 5.83
CA GLU A 354 33.89 -10.74 6.40
C GLU A 354 33.75 -9.22 6.40
N THR A 355 34.78 -8.46 6.78
CA THR A 355 34.74 -7.00 6.79
C THR A 355 34.57 -6.44 5.37
N LEU A 356 35.25 -7.02 4.37
CA LEU A 356 35.11 -6.62 2.97
C LEU A 356 33.76 -7.02 2.37
N ALA A 357 33.20 -8.17 2.76
CA ALA A 357 31.89 -8.63 2.33
C ALA A 357 30.75 -7.77 2.90
N LYS A 358 30.87 -7.31 4.16
CA LYS A 358 29.93 -6.38 4.80
C LYS A 358 29.98 -4.97 4.19
N ASN A 359 31.13 -4.57 3.62
CA ASN A 359 31.35 -3.25 3.04
C ASN A 359 31.72 -3.35 1.54
N PRO A 360 30.81 -3.83 0.68
CA PRO A 360 31.11 -4.12 -0.71
C PRO A 360 31.15 -2.85 -1.56
N PHE A 361 32.18 -2.71 -2.39
CA PHE A 361 32.32 -1.55 -3.28
C PHE A 361 32.85 -1.94 -4.66
N THR A 362 32.26 -1.37 -5.71
CA THR A 362 32.61 -1.68 -7.10
C THR A 362 33.79 -0.84 -7.57
N ASN A 363 35.00 -1.18 -7.13
CA ASN A 363 36.22 -0.60 -7.69
C ASN A 363 37.38 -1.62 -7.76
N LYS A 364 38.50 -1.21 -8.38
CA LYS A 364 39.68 -2.07 -8.54
C LYS A 364 40.35 -2.39 -7.20
N ALA A 365 40.42 -1.42 -6.29
CA ALA A 365 41.06 -1.60 -4.99
C ALA A 365 40.35 -2.63 -4.11
N TRP A 366 39.02 -2.53 -3.98
CA TRP A 366 38.20 -3.50 -3.25
C TRP A 366 38.32 -4.90 -3.86
N ASN A 367 38.27 -5.02 -5.19
CA ASN A 367 38.47 -6.31 -5.86
C ASN A 367 39.82 -6.95 -5.54
N SER A 368 40.88 -6.15 -5.52
CA SER A 368 42.22 -6.64 -5.17
C SER A 368 42.28 -7.09 -3.72
N LEU A 369 41.76 -6.28 -2.78
CA LEU A 369 41.75 -6.60 -1.35
C LEU A 369 40.91 -7.85 -1.06
N PHE A 370 39.76 -8.00 -1.72
CA PHE A 370 38.88 -9.15 -1.57
C PHE A 370 39.52 -10.44 -2.07
N ASN A 371 40.15 -10.41 -3.25
CA ASN A 371 40.85 -11.58 -3.79
C ASN A 371 42.05 -11.98 -2.91
N GLN A 372 42.81 -11.00 -2.39
CA GLN A 372 43.92 -11.26 -1.47
C GLN A 372 43.44 -11.90 -0.16
N ALA A 373 42.36 -11.39 0.43
CA ALA A 373 41.76 -11.97 1.63
C ALA A 373 41.26 -13.41 1.38
N LEU A 374 40.59 -13.64 0.25
CA LEU A 374 40.11 -14.96 -0.14
C LEU A 374 41.27 -15.95 -0.36
N GLU A 375 42.34 -15.54 -1.05
CA GLU A 375 43.51 -16.39 -1.25
C GLU A 375 44.21 -16.72 0.07
N SER A 376 44.30 -15.77 1.00
CA SER A 376 44.84 -16.00 2.34
C SER A 376 44.04 -17.06 3.09
N GLU A 377 42.72 -16.91 3.17
CA GLU A 377 41.82 -17.87 3.86
C GLU A 377 41.89 -19.28 3.25
N VAL A 378 42.01 -19.37 1.92
CA VAL A 378 42.18 -20.66 1.23
C VAL A 378 43.53 -21.29 1.57
N ASN A 379 44.61 -20.51 1.61
CA ASN A 379 45.93 -21.01 1.98
C ASN A 379 45.97 -21.44 3.45
N ASP A 380 45.31 -20.69 4.34
CA ASP A 380 45.19 -21.02 5.75
C ASP A 380 44.41 -22.32 5.95
N ALA A 381 43.32 -22.55 5.20
CA ALA A 381 42.58 -23.80 5.20
C ALA A 381 43.43 -24.99 4.70
N LEU A 382 44.26 -24.79 3.68
CA LEU A 382 45.14 -25.83 3.13
C LEU A 382 46.31 -26.19 4.06
N ASN A 383 46.69 -25.30 4.97
CA ASN A 383 47.73 -25.52 5.97
C ASN A 383 47.24 -26.24 7.24
N GLN A 384 45.94 -26.51 7.37
CA GLN A 384 45.39 -27.24 8.52
C GLN A 384 45.62 -28.76 8.42
N ASN A 385 45.60 -29.44 9.57
CA ASN A 385 45.79 -30.90 9.67
C ASN A 385 44.72 -31.70 8.92
N ILE A 386 43.47 -31.23 8.87
CA ILE A 386 42.36 -31.88 8.16
C ILE A 386 41.85 -30.96 7.07
N LYS A 387 42.51 -31.01 5.90
CA LYS A 387 42.31 -30.06 4.80
C LYS A 387 40.90 -30.07 4.23
N PHE A 388 40.32 -31.26 4.02
CA PHE A 388 38.97 -31.36 3.45
C PHE A 388 37.92 -30.72 4.38
N GLU A 389 38.05 -30.87 5.70
CA GLU A 389 37.13 -30.31 6.68
C GLU A 389 37.29 -28.78 6.78
N ALA A 390 38.54 -28.29 6.73
CA ALA A 390 38.83 -26.87 6.68
C ALA A 390 38.23 -26.20 5.43
N LEU A 391 38.37 -26.82 4.25
CA LEU A 391 37.79 -26.34 3.00
C LEU A 391 36.25 -26.43 3.00
N LYS A 392 35.66 -27.46 3.60
CA LYS A 392 34.20 -27.55 3.82
C LYS A 392 33.70 -26.40 4.70
N SER A 393 34.37 -26.13 5.80
CA SER A 393 34.03 -25.03 6.71
C SER A 393 34.12 -23.69 5.99
N LEU A 394 35.20 -23.45 5.24
CA LEU A 394 35.37 -22.24 4.43
C LEU A 394 34.28 -22.09 3.38
N THR A 395 33.92 -23.18 2.68
CA THR A 395 32.83 -23.18 1.69
C THR A 395 31.50 -22.80 2.33
N HIS A 396 31.20 -23.32 3.52
CA HIS A 396 30.01 -22.96 4.28
C HIS A 396 30.02 -21.48 4.72
N GLN A 397 31.15 -20.97 5.23
CA GLN A 397 31.30 -19.56 5.61
C GLN A 397 31.08 -18.63 4.40
N LEU A 398 31.65 -18.97 3.25
CA LEU A 398 31.44 -18.21 2.01
C LEU A 398 29.99 -18.23 1.55
N GLN A 399 29.31 -19.37 1.63
CA GLN A 399 27.89 -19.47 1.31
C GLN A 399 27.05 -18.60 2.25
N GLN A 400 27.35 -18.59 3.55
CA GLN A 400 26.68 -17.72 4.53
C GLN A 400 26.95 -16.23 4.26
N LEU A 401 28.19 -15.87 3.94
CA LEU A 401 28.57 -14.51 3.55
C LEU A 401 27.83 -14.09 2.29
N MET A 402 27.77 -14.94 1.27
CA MET A 402 27.05 -14.67 0.03
C MET A 402 25.56 -14.42 0.27
N ASN A 403 24.93 -15.21 1.13
CA ASN A 403 23.51 -15.04 1.47
C ASN A 403 23.24 -13.77 2.30
N SER A 404 24.23 -13.27 3.04
CA SER A 404 24.11 -12.03 3.83
C SER A 404 24.58 -10.77 3.09
N CYS A 405 25.20 -10.92 1.92
CA CYS A 405 25.66 -9.80 1.09
C CYS A 405 24.49 -9.10 0.37
N ALA A 406 24.25 -7.82 0.69
CA ALA A 406 23.29 -6.99 -0.02
C ALA A 406 23.74 -6.58 -1.45
N ASN A 407 25.04 -6.66 -1.75
CA ASN A 407 25.61 -6.19 -3.01
C ASN A 407 25.80 -7.33 -4.05
N PRO A 408 25.18 -7.23 -5.23
CA PRO A 408 25.28 -8.24 -6.29
C PRO A 408 26.71 -8.52 -6.78
N HIS A 409 27.59 -7.52 -6.77
CA HIS A 409 28.97 -7.68 -7.22
C HIS A 409 29.78 -8.55 -6.25
N CYS A 410 29.58 -8.40 -4.94
CA CYS A 410 30.24 -9.23 -3.94
C CYS A 410 29.74 -10.68 -4.00
N SER A 411 28.42 -10.88 -4.07
CA SER A 411 27.85 -12.22 -4.21
C SER A 411 28.28 -12.91 -5.51
N GLN A 412 28.39 -12.17 -6.61
CA GLN A 412 28.94 -12.70 -7.87
C GLN A 412 30.40 -13.14 -7.74
N LYS A 413 31.24 -12.38 -7.02
CA LYS A 413 32.64 -12.74 -6.78
C LYS A 413 32.78 -14.01 -5.94
N ILE A 414 31.96 -14.14 -4.89
CA ILE A 414 31.92 -15.37 -4.08
C ILE A 414 31.46 -16.55 -4.94
N ASN A 415 30.39 -16.38 -5.74
CA ASN A 415 29.92 -17.40 -6.68
C ASN A 415 30.98 -17.85 -7.69
N GLN A 416 31.86 -16.96 -8.15
CA GLN A 416 32.97 -17.32 -9.04
C GLN A 416 34.03 -18.18 -8.34
N ALA A 417 34.19 -18.04 -7.02
CA ALA A 417 35.17 -18.79 -6.24
C ALA A 417 34.65 -20.18 -5.79
N ILE A 418 33.36 -20.31 -5.53
CA ILE A 418 32.73 -21.53 -5.01
C ILE A 418 33.06 -22.79 -5.85
N PRO A 419 32.96 -22.81 -7.19
CA PRO A 419 33.28 -23.99 -7.98
C PRO A 419 34.71 -24.49 -7.80
N ASN A 420 35.68 -23.57 -7.70
CA ASN A 420 37.08 -23.92 -7.47
C ASN A 420 37.29 -24.50 -6.06
N LEU A 421 36.58 -23.97 -5.06
CA LEU A 421 36.62 -24.50 -3.69
C LEU A 421 35.96 -25.86 -3.56
N VAL A 422 34.81 -26.06 -4.19
CA VAL A 422 34.13 -27.36 -4.27
C VAL A 422 35.09 -28.40 -4.87
N LYS A 423 35.74 -28.05 -5.99
CA LYS A 423 36.72 -28.93 -6.62
C LYS A 423 37.90 -29.26 -5.70
N LYS A 424 38.54 -28.25 -5.09
CA LYS A 424 39.65 -28.46 -4.13
C LYS A 424 39.22 -29.30 -2.92
N THR A 425 37.99 -29.11 -2.43
CA THR A 425 37.43 -29.88 -1.31
C THR A 425 37.34 -31.36 -1.66
N LEU A 426 36.91 -31.70 -2.88
CA LEU A 426 36.86 -33.09 -3.35
C LEU A 426 38.27 -33.66 -3.58
N GLU A 427 39.20 -32.88 -4.16
CA GLU A 427 40.56 -33.34 -4.48
C GLU A 427 41.41 -33.69 -3.25
N GLU A 428 41.17 -33.02 -2.12
CA GLU A 428 41.86 -33.23 -0.84
C GLU A 428 41.20 -34.32 0.04
N CYS A 429 40.19 -35.06 -0.47
CA CYS A 429 39.64 -36.23 0.21
C CYS A 429 40.61 -37.42 0.13
N GLU A 430 40.90 -38.05 1.26
CA GLU A 430 41.88 -39.14 1.40
C GLU A 430 41.25 -40.54 1.39
N ASN A 431 39.93 -40.65 1.63
CA ASN A 431 39.22 -41.92 1.64
C ASN A 431 37.75 -41.81 1.19
N ALA A 432 37.11 -42.97 0.92
CA ALA A 432 35.75 -43.06 0.40
C ALA A 432 34.69 -42.45 1.33
N GLU A 433 34.90 -42.52 2.65
CA GLU A 433 33.99 -41.96 3.66
C GLU A 433 34.04 -40.42 3.64
N GLN A 434 35.22 -39.83 3.50
CA GLN A 434 35.41 -38.40 3.34
C GLN A 434 34.77 -37.89 2.05
N LEU A 435 34.91 -38.62 0.93
CA LEU A 435 34.25 -38.24 -0.33
C LEU A 435 32.71 -38.28 -0.22
N ARG A 436 32.15 -39.32 0.40
CA ARG A 436 30.70 -39.38 0.73
C ARG A 436 30.28 -38.19 1.58
N ASN A 437 31.00 -37.95 2.67
CA ASN A 437 30.67 -36.87 3.60
C ASN A 437 30.75 -35.49 2.92
N ALA A 438 31.79 -35.23 2.12
CA ALA A 438 31.96 -33.99 1.39
C ALA A 438 30.85 -33.78 0.35
N THR A 439 30.54 -34.79 -0.46
CA THR A 439 29.48 -34.70 -1.48
C THR A 439 28.09 -34.49 -0.88
N GLU A 440 27.76 -35.19 0.21
CA GLU A 440 26.51 -34.97 0.93
C GLU A 440 26.44 -33.59 1.59
N PHE A 441 27.52 -33.16 2.22
CA PHE A 441 27.59 -31.85 2.87
C PHE A 441 27.40 -30.71 1.85
N LEU A 442 28.12 -30.75 0.73
CA LEU A 442 28.00 -29.73 -0.31
C LEU A 442 26.59 -29.67 -0.90
N ARG A 443 25.94 -30.83 -1.11
CA ARG A 443 24.53 -30.90 -1.53
C ARG A 443 23.57 -30.31 -0.51
N LYS A 444 23.80 -30.53 0.80
CA LYS A 444 23.00 -29.91 1.87
C LYS A 444 23.11 -28.38 1.86
N LEU A 445 24.24 -27.85 1.38
CA LEU A 445 24.42 -26.40 1.19
C LEU A 445 23.79 -25.86 -0.10
N GLY A 446 23.14 -26.70 -0.92
CA GLY A 446 22.58 -26.33 -2.21
C GLY A 446 23.61 -26.27 -3.34
N LEU A 447 24.84 -26.77 -3.12
CA LEU A 447 25.88 -26.85 -4.13
C LEU A 447 25.87 -28.24 -4.77
N ASN A 448 25.86 -28.29 -6.11
CA ASN A 448 25.91 -29.55 -6.85
C ASN A 448 27.34 -29.79 -7.35
N PRO A 449 28.11 -30.70 -6.74
CA PRO A 449 29.45 -31.00 -7.21
C PRO A 449 29.39 -31.70 -8.58
N ASN A 450 30.36 -31.42 -9.45
CA ASN A 450 30.42 -31.98 -10.79
C ASN A 450 30.59 -33.51 -10.74
N SER A 451 29.77 -34.24 -11.52
CA SER A 451 29.82 -35.69 -11.63
C SER A 451 31.18 -36.22 -12.07
N ASP A 452 31.89 -35.48 -12.92
CA ASP A 452 33.22 -35.87 -13.42
C ASP A 452 34.28 -35.77 -12.32
N ASP A 453 34.17 -34.77 -11.44
CA ASP A 453 35.12 -34.59 -10.33
C ASP A 453 34.88 -35.66 -9.24
N ILE A 454 33.61 -35.98 -8.94
CA ILE A 454 33.25 -37.10 -8.05
C ILE A 454 33.78 -38.43 -8.61
N ARG A 455 33.63 -38.66 -9.92
CA ARG A 455 34.11 -39.88 -10.57
C ARG A 455 35.63 -40.01 -10.49
N LYS A 456 36.37 -38.96 -10.88
CA LYS A 456 37.84 -38.95 -10.85
C LYS A 456 38.40 -39.21 -9.44
N VAL A 457 37.83 -38.56 -8.43
CA VAL A 457 38.27 -38.75 -7.04
C VAL A 457 37.85 -40.12 -6.53
N GLY A 458 36.63 -40.58 -6.83
CA GLY A 458 36.16 -41.92 -6.46
C GLY A 458 37.02 -43.04 -7.06
N GLU A 459 37.43 -42.91 -8.32
CA GLU A 459 38.37 -43.82 -9.00
C GLU A 459 39.76 -43.78 -8.34
N LYS A 460 40.28 -42.59 -8.01
CA LYS A 460 41.56 -42.41 -7.29
C LYS A 460 41.55 -43.08 -5.91
N LEU A 461 40.38 -43.16 -5.27
CA LEU A 461 40.18 -43.74 -3.94
C LEU A 461 39.77 -45.22 -3.98
N ASN A 462 39.79 -45.86 -5.16
CA ASN A 462 39.39 -47.26 -5.39
C ASN A 462 37.96 -47.59 -4.91
N MET A 463 37.01 -46.66 -5.06
CA MET A 463 35.59 -46.91 -4.75
C MET A 463 34.93 -47.82 -5.81
N PRO A 464 33.99 -48.71 -5.43
CA PRO A 464 33.23 -49.49 -6.40
C PRO A 464 32.41 -48.58 -7.35
N GLU A 465 32.31 -48.95 -8.64
CA GLU A 465 31.54 -48.17 -9.63
C GLU A 465 30.09 -47.94 -9.20
N GLU A 466 29.47 -48.92 -8.55
CA GLU A 466 28.11 -48.80 -8.01
C GLU A 466 28.00 -47.71 -6.93
N GLU A 467 29.00 -47.58 -6.06
CA GLU A 467 29.05 -46.56 -5.01
C GLU A 467 29.33 -45.17 -5.59
N ILE A 468 30.17 -45.09 -6.62
CA ILE A 468 30.41 -43.84 -7.37
C ILE A 468 29.12 -43.41 -8.09
N HIS A 469 28.40 -44.35 -8.71
CA HIS A 469 27.12 -44.07 -9.37
C HIS A 469 26.01 -43.67 -8.38
N GLU A 470 25.95 -44.29 -7.20
CA GLU A 470 25.04 -43.88 -6.12
C GLU A 470 25.35 -42.47 -5.64
N LEU A 471 26.63 -42.11 -5.54
CA LEU A 471 27.04 -40.75 -5.23
C LEU A 471 26.66 -39.76 -6.33
N ILE A 472 26.65 -40.18 -7.60
CA ILE A 472 26.29 -39.34 -8.73
C ILE A 472 24.76 -39.13 -8.83
N GLU A 473 23.92 -40.17 -8.72
CA GLU A 473 22.45 -40.10 -8.98
C GLU A 473 21.56 -40.88 -7.98
N PRO A 474 21.48 -40.49 -6.69
CA PRO A 474 20.71 -41.24 -5.68
C PRO A 474 19.18 -41.17 -5.86
N ASN A 475 18.65 -40.07 -6.41
CA ASN A 475 17.21 -39.80 -6.44
C ASN A 475 16.44 -40.52 -7.55
N TYR A 476 17.04 -40.76 -8.73
CA TYR A 476 16.38 -41.51 -9.82
C TYR A 476 16.19 -43.00 -9.45
N GLN A 477 17.22 -43.61 -8.85
CA GLN A 477 17.15 -45.02 -8.42
C GLN A 477 16.15 -45.21 -7.27
N LEU A 478 16.06 -44.21 -6.39
CA LEU A 478 15.03 -44.16 -5.36
C LEU A 478 13.63 -44.10 -5.97
N LEU A 479 13.40 -43.22 -6.96
CA LEU A 479 12.12 -43.09 -7.67
C LEU A 479 11.69 -44.43 -8.28
N LYS A 480 12.57 -45.05 -9.05
CA LYS A 480 12.29 -46.31 -9.75
C LYS A 480 11.93 -47.42 -8.77
N LYS A 481 12.72 -47.61 -7.71
CA LYS A 481 12.44 -48.62 -6.66
C LYS A 481 11.12 -48.35 -5.94
N MET A 482 10.74 -47.09 -5.74
CA MET A 482 9.47 -46.72 -5.11
C MET A 482 8.27 -47.07 -5.99
N ILE A 483 8.36 -46.82 -7.31
CA ILE A 483 7.34 -47.16 -8.29
C ILE A 483 7.16 -48.68 -8.38
N GLU A 484 8.26 -49.43 -8.47
CA GLU A 484 8.25 -50.90 -8.58
C GLU A 484 7.66 -51.58 -7.34
N LYS A 485 8.00 -51.09 -6.14
CA LYS A 485 7.54 -51.68 -4.87
C LYS A 485 6.17 -51.18 -4.42
N ASN A 486 5.58 -50.21 -5.12
CA ASN A 486 4.31 -49.57 -4.77
C ASN A 486 4.28 -49.05 -3.31
N LYS A 487 5.37 -48.40 -2.88
CA LYS A 487 5.57 -47.93 -1.49
C LYS A 487 5.43 -46.42 -1.30
N ALA A 488 4.89 -45.72 -2.29
CA ALA A 488 4.81 -44.27 -2.32
C ALA A 488 3.49 -43.80 -2.91
N ASP A 489 2.93 -42.75 -2.32
CA ASP A 489 1.73 -42.09 -2.82
C ASP A 489 2.05 -41.12 -3.97
N PHE A 490 0.99 -40.63 -4.62
CA PHE A 490 1.08 -39.70 -5.75
C PHE A 490 1.96 -38.47 -5.44
N GLN A 491 1.79 -37.87 -4.26
CA GLN A 491 2.47 -36.63 -3.90
C GLN A 491 3.98 -36.87 -3.75
N ARG A 492 4.38 -37.95 -3.09
CA ARG A 492 5.78 -38.28 -2.89
C ARG A 492 6.48 -38.61 -4.21
N ILE A 493 5.80 -39.31 -5.13
CA ILE A 493 6.32 -39.61 -6.47
C ILE A 493 6.47 -38.31 -7.27
N SER A 494 5.44 -37.46 -7.30
CA SER A 494 5.43 -36.20 -8.04
C SER A 494 6.52 -35.23 -7.57
N ASN A 495 6.69 -35.09 -6.25
CA ASN A 495 7.73 -34.24 -5.67
C ASN A 495 9.13 -34.71 -6.07
N LEU A 496 9.40 -36.02 -5.98
CA LEU A 496 10.68 -36.59 -6.35
C LEU A 496 10.95 -36.44 -7.85
N MET A 497 9.92 -36.62 -8.69
CA MET A 497 9.99 -36.38 -10.14
C MET A 497 10.35 -34.92 -10.47
N ASN A 498 9.72 -33.95 -9.80
CA ASN A 498 10.02 -32.54 -9.99
C ASN A 498 11.46 -32.19 -9.55
N GLN A 499 11.96 -32.82 -8.48
CA GLN A 499 13.35 -32.64 -8.03
C GLN A 499 14.39 -33.16 -9.03
N ILE A 500 14.04 -34.16 -9.84
CA ILE A 500 14.93 -34.76 -10.85
C ILE A 500 14.49 -34.43 -12.28
N GLN A 501 13.72 -33.36 -12.48
CA GLN A 501 13.14 -33.03 -13.79
C GLN A 501 14.19 -33.00 -14.93
N ASP A 502 15.39 -32.47 -14.65
CA ASP A 502 16.49 -32.35 -15.63
C ASP A 502 17.07 -33.72 -16.01
N GLN A 503 16.81 -34.74 -15.20
CA GLN A 503 17.26 -36.10 -15.38
C GLN A 503 16.20 -36.98 -16.06
N LEU A 504 14.97 -36.50 -16.28
CA LEU A 504 13.84 -37.28 -16.82
C LEU A 504 13.65 -37.07 -18.33
N ASN A 505 14.52 -37.70 -19.11
CA ASN A 505 14.38 -37.75 -20.57
C ASN A 505 13.24 -38.71 -21.01
N PRO A 506 12.80 -38.68 -22.29
CA PRO A 506 11.70 -39.54 -22.77
C PRO A 506 11.92 -41.04 -22.55
N ASP A 507 13.17 -41.51 -22.66
CA ASP A 507 13.51 -42.92 -22.45
C ASP A 507 13.36 -43.34 -20.98
N ARG A 508 13.78 -42.49 -20.04
CA ARG A 508 13.59 -42.71 -18.61
C ARG A 508 12.11 -42.62 -18.21
N LEU A 509 11.34 -41.69 -18.77
CA LEU A 509 9.89 -41.65 -18.56
C LEU A 509 9.20 -42.92 -19.06
N LYS A 510 9.67 -43.48 -20.18
CA LYS A 510 9.21 -44.77 -20.69
C LYS A 510 9.58 -45.92 -19.77
N GLU A 511 10.78 -45.93 -19.21
CA GLU A 511 11.22 -46.93 -18.23
C GLU A 511 10.35 -46.87 -16.96
N LEU A 512 10.14 -45.68 -16.39
CA LEU A 512 9.28 -45.49 -15.22
C LEU A 512 7.82 -45.89 -15.51
N MET A 513 7.30 -45.55 -16.70
CA MET A 513 5.96 -45.97 -17.14
C MET A 513 5.86 -47.49 -17.28
N SER A 514 6.92 -48.15 -17.75
CA SER A 514 6.97 -49.61 -17.82
C SER A 514 6.93 -50.24 -16.43
N SER A 515 7.73 -49.74 -15.49
CA SER A 515 7.68 -50.19 -14.10
C SER A 515 6.31 -49.94 -13.46
N ALA A 516 5.68 -48.79 -13.72
CA ALA A 516 4.37 -48.44 -13.19
C ALA A 516 3.23 -49.32 -13.74
N LEU A 517 3.24 -49.63 -15.04
CA LEU A 517 2.27 -50.53 -15.66
C LEU A 517 2.46 -51.98 -15.16
N ALA A 518 3.70 -52.44 -15.03
CA ALA A 518 4.01 -53.79 -14.56
C ALA A 518 3.61 -54.00 -13.09
N SER A 519 3.84 -53.01 -12.22
CA SER A 519 3.45 -53.06 -10.81
C SER A 519 2.00 -52.64 -10.56
N ASN A 520 1.24 -52.28 -11.60
CA ASN A 520 -0.11 -51.71 -11.53
C ASN A 520 -0.21 -50.53 -10.55
N ASN A 521 0.83 -49.71 -10.50
CA ASN A 521 0.93 -48.57 -9.58
C ASN A 521 0.17 -47.37 -10.17
N ARG A 522 -1.05 -47.17 -9.69
CA ARG A 522 -1.96 -46.11 -10.16
C ARG A 522 -1.44 -44.72 -9.88
N ASP A 523 -0.84 -44.52 -8.71
CA ASP A 523 -0.29 -43.23 -8.30
C ASP A 523 0.91 -42.84 -9.16
N ALA A 524 1.78 -43.79 -9.50
CA ALA A 524 2.90 -43.57 -10.40
C ALA A 524 2.44 -43.24 -11.84
N MET A 525 1.45 -43.97 -12.36
CA MET A 525 0.87 -43.67 -13.68
C MET A 525 0.24 -42.28 -13.73
N GLY A 526 -0.50 -41.90 -12.68
CA GLY A 526 -1.05 -40.57 -12.52
C GLY A 526 0.07 -39.51 -12.47
N ALA A 527 1.07 -39.69 -11.61
CA ALA A 527 2.18 -38.75 -11.44
C ALA A 527 2.96 -38.52 -12.76
N LEU A 528 3.22 -39.59 -13.52
CA LEU A 528 3.83 -39.49 -14.85
C LEU A 528 2.98 -38.68 -15.82
N GLY A 529 1.66 -38.88 -15.82
CA GLY A 529 0.71 -38.12 -16.62
C GLY A 529 0.61 -36.64 -16.23
N HIS A 530 0.68 -36.33 -14.93
CA HIS A 530 0.68 -34.97 -14.41
C HIS A 530 2.02 -34.24 -14.58
N PHE A 531 3.12 -34.98 -14.76
CA PHE A 531 4.45 -34.43 -15.04
C PHE A 531 4.60 -34.02 -16.51
N ASN A 532 4.31 -34.94 -17.44
CA ASN A 532 4.36 -34.67 -18.87
C ASN A 532 3.33 -35.53 -19.61
N LEU A 533 2.14 -34.96 -19.83
CA LEU A 533 1.00 -35.70 -20.38
C LEU A 533 1.29 -36.29 -21.77
N ASN A 534 1.96 -35.54 -22.63
CA ASN A 534 2.26 -36.00 -23.99
C ASN A 534 3.19 -37.22 -24.00
N GLU A 535 4.30 -37.13 -23.28
CA GLU A 535 5.28 -38.23 -23.22
C GLU A 535 4.73 -39.43 -22.43
N ALA A 536 3.93 -39.21 -21.38
CA ALA A 536 3.25 -40.28 -20.67
C ALA A 536 2.27 -41.04 -21.57
N VAL A 537 1.45 -40.34 -22.37
CA VAL A 537 0.49 -40.97 -23.31
C VAL A 537 1.22 -41.78 -24.38
N LYS A 538 2.35 -41.28 -24.90
CA LYS A 538 3.19 -42.00 -25.86
C LYS A 538 3.86 -43.22 -25.23
N ALA A 539 4.48 -43.06 -24.07
CA ALA A 539 5.14 -44.13 -23.34
C ALA A 539 4.16 -45.26 -22.99
N ALA A 540 2.99 -44.92 -22.46
CA ALA A 540 1.95 -45.90 -22.12
C ALA A 540 1.49 -46.70 -23.36
N ASN A 541 1.35 -46.03 -24.51
CA ASN A 541 1.02 -46.70 -25.77
C ASN A 541 2.15 -47.57 -26.32
N GLN A 542 3.41 -47.15 -26.18
CA GLN A 542 4.56 -47.94 -26.63
C GLN A 542 4.79 -49.19 -25.78
N VAL A 543 4.54 -49.10 -24.47
CA VAL A 543 4.78 -50.20 -23.53
C VAL A 543 3.57 -51.14 -23.45
N GLY A 544 2.37 -50.59 -23.26
CA GLY A 544 1.15 -51.37 -22.99
C GLY A 544 0.09 -51.27 -24.10
N GLY A 545 0.40 -50.67 -25.26
CA GLY A 545 -0.56 -50.48 -26.34
C GLY A 545 -1.76 -49.61 -25.94
N LYS A 546 -2.89 -49.84 -26.60
CA LYS A 546 -4.15 -49.13 -26.29
C LYS A 546 -4.62 -49.36 -24.85
N GLU A 547 -4.44 -50.57 -24.32
CA GLU A 547 -4.85 -50.91 -22.95
C GLU A 547 -4.01 -50.16 -21.91
N GLY A 548 -2.69 -50.09 -22.10
CA GLY A 548 -1.79 -49.32 -21.24
C GLY A 548 -2.11 -47.82 -21.26
N GLN A 549 -2.42 -47.29 -22.45
CA GLN A 549 -2.87 -45.90 -22.59
C GLN A 549 -4.19 -45.63 -21.86
N GLU A 550 -5.17 -46.53 -21.96
CA GLU A 550 -6.45 -46.39 -21.24
C GLU A 550 -6.29 -46.50 -19.73
N LYS A 551 -5.47 -47.42 -19.24
CA LYS A 551 -5.14 -47.54 -17.81
C LYS A 551 -4.52 -46.25 -17.28
N MET A 552 -3.53 -45.70 -17.98
CA MET A 552 -2.88 -44.45 -17.56
C MET A 552 -3.89 -43.28 -17.55
N ILE A 553 -4.71 -43.13 -18.59
CA ILE A 553 -5.73 -42.08 -18.64
C ILE A 553 -6.72 -42.19 -17.48
N SER A 554 -7.13 -43.41 -17.12
CA SER A 554 -8.02 -43.64 -15.96
C SER A 554 -7.37 -43.29 -14.61
N CYS A 555 -6.05 -43.19 -14.56
CA CYS A 555 -5.28 -42.79 -13.38
C CYS A 555 -5.03 -41.28 -13.31
N LEU A 556 -5.37 -40.50 -14.35
CA LEU A 556 -5.21 -39.04 -14.33
C LEU A 556 -6.14 -38.36 -13.31
N SER A 557 -7.17 -39.04 -12.83
CA SER A 557 -8.00 -38.59 -11.70
C SER A 557 -7.27 -38.65 -10.36
N ALA A 558 -6.14 -39.36 -10.27
CA ALA A 558 -5.27 -39.32 -9.11
C ALA A 558 -4.37 -38.08 -9.20
N GLY A 559 -4.56 -37.13 -8.28
CA GLY A 559 -3.83 -35.85 -8.24
C GLY A 559 -4.75 -34.65 -8.02
N SER A 560 -4.18 -33.44 -7.99
CA SER A 560 -4.98 -32.21 -8.00
C SER A 560 -5.58 -32.02 -9.40
N GLY A 561 -6.88 -31.74 -9.49
CA GLY A 561 -7.55 -31.49 -10.77
C GLY A 561 -6.91 -30.35 -11.56
N GLU A 562 -6.25 -29.41 -10.87
CA GLU A 562 -5.57 -28.27 -11.46
C GLU A 562 -4.39 -28.69 -12.34
N ASN A 563 -3.59 -29.66 -11.88
CA ASN A 563 -2.43 -30.13 -12.64
C ASN A 563 -2.86 -30.79 -13.96
N LEU A 564 -3.98 -31.52 -13.97
CA LEU A 564 -4.52 -32.09 -15.20
C LEU A 564 -4.90 -30.99 -16.20
N LEU A 565 -5.53 -29.91 -15.73
CA LEU A 565 -5.90 -28.79 -16.59
C LEU A 565 -4.67 -28.07 -17.13
N LYS A 566 -3.64 -27.81 -16.31
CA LYS A 566 -2.37 -27.23 -16.77
C LYS A 566 -1.76 -28.08 -17.88
N GLN A 567 -1.64 -29.38 -17.65
CA GLN A 567 -1.10 -30.32 -18.62
C GLN A 567 -1.94 -30.39 -19.91
N TRP A 568 -3.27 -30.31 -19.80
CA TRP A 568 -4.15 -30.22 -20.97
C TRP A 568 -3.84 -28.99 -21.82
N PHE A 569 -3.82 -27.79 -21.24
CA PHE A 569 -3.57 -26.55 -21.98
C PHE A 569 -2.16 -26.50 -22.59
N ILE A 570 -1.17 -27.14 -21.97
CA ILE A 570 0.21 -27.27 -22.49
C ILE A 570 0.30 -28.28 -23.65
N HIS A 571 -0.36 -29.44 -23.54
CA HIS A 571 -0.07 -30.59 -24.41
C HIS A 571 -1.18 -30.98 -25.40
N ARG A 572 -2.41 -30.49 -25.29
CA ARG A 572 -3.58 -30.91 -26.11
C ARG A 572 -3.37 -30.87 -27.64
N ASN A 573 -2.47 -30.02 -28.14
CA ASN A 573 -2.15 -29.92 -29.57
C ASN A 573 -1.20 -31.02 -30.06
N LYS A 574 -0.47 -31.65 -29.13
CA LYS A 574 0.50 -32.74 -29.39
C LYS A 574 -0.10 -34.12 -29.15
N LEU A 575 -1.31 -34.19 -28.56
CA LEU A 575 -1.98 -35.45 -28.24
C LEU A 575 -2.61 -36.10 -29.49
N PRO A 576 -2.54 -37.44 -29.63
CA PRO A 576 -3.27 -38.17 -30.67
C PRO A 576 -4.80 -38.06 -30.49
N ASN A 577 -5.56 -38.10 -31.59
CA ASN A 577 -7.02 -37.85 -31.58
C ASN A 577 -7.82 -38.74 -30.60
N ALA A 578 -7.57 -40.06 -30.59
CA ALA A 578 -8.32 -41.00 -29.74
C ALA A 578 -8.15 -40.76 -28.22
N PRO A 579 -6.91 -40.65 -27.66
CA PRO A 579 -6.73 -40.31 -26.25
C PRO A 579 -7.10 -38.86 -25.94
N LYS A 580 -6.98 -37.93 -26.91
CA LYS A 580 -7.32 -36.52 -26.73
C LYS A 580 -8.78 -36.32 -26.31
N GLU A 581 -9.73 -36.97 -26.98
CA GLU A 581 -11.17 -36.85 -26.62
C GLU A 581 -11.45 -37.38 -25.20
N LYS A 582 -10.84 -38.51 -24.82
CA LYS A 582 -11.01 -39.06 -23.47
C LYS A 582 -10.45 -38.13 -22.39
N ILE A 583 -9.26 -37.56 -22.63
CA ILE A 583 -8.63 -36.62 -21.70
C ILE A 583 -9.43 -35.30 -21.66
N LYS A 584 -10.01 -34.86 -22.79
CA LYS A 584 -10.88 -33.68 -22.85
C LYS A 584 -12.09 -33.85 -21.94
N GLU A 585 -12.78 -34.98 -22.01
CA GLU A 585 -13.94 -35.27 -21.16
C GLU A 585 -13.56 -35.29 -19.67
N LEU A 586 -12.40 -35.86 -19.31
CA LEU A 586 -11.88 -35.81 -17.94
C LEU A 586 -11.55 -34.37 -17.51
N ALA A 587 -10.87 -33.61 -18.36
CA ALA A 587 -10.55 -32.20 -18.11
C ALA A 587 -11.82 -31.36 -17.94
N LYS A 588 -12.87 -31.60 -18.74
CA LYS A 588 -14.17 -30.92 -18.64
C LYS A 588 -14.81 -31.14 -17.29
N LYS A 589 -14.86 -32.40 -16.85
CA LYS A 589 -15.38 -32.75 -15.52
C LYS A 589 -14.56 -32.08 -14.40
N MET A 590 -13.23 -32.16 -14.47
CA MET A 590 -12.36 -31.53 -13.47
C MET A 590 -12.49 -30.01 -13.44
N LEU A 591 -12.66 -29.36 -14.59
CA LEU A 591 -12.87 -27.92 -14.68
C LEU A 591 -14.15 -27.48 -13.97
N ILE A 592 -15.26 -28.19 -14.20
CA ILE A 592 -16.54 -27.94 -13.53
C ILE A 592 -16.41 -28.19 -12.02
N ASP A 593 -15.84 -29.32 -11.62
CA ASP A 593 -15.67 -29.67 -10.21
C ASP A 593 -14.82 -28.64 -9.45
N LEU A 594 -13.72 -28.17 -10.07
CA LEU A 594 -12.87 -27.11 -9.51
C LEU A 594 -13.57 -25.76 -9.47
N GLY A 595 -14.29 -25.38 -10.53
CA GLY A 595 -15.05 -24.13 -10.55
C GLY A 595 -16.10 -24.08 -9.43
N ILE A 596 -16.82 -25.19 -9.20
CA ILE A 596 -17.78 -25.33 -8.09
C ILE A 596 -17.06 -25.27 -6.74
N TYR A 597 -15.96 -26.01 -6.60
CA TYR A 597 -15.16 -26.02 -5.37
C TYR A 597 -14.68 -24.62 -5.01
N TYR A 598 -14.03 -23.92 -5.95
CA TYR A 598 -13.52 -22.57 -5.74
C TYR A 598 -14.63 -21.58 -5.46
N SER A 599 -15.77 -21.68 -6.15
CA SER A 599 -16.91 -20.81 -5.90
C SER A 599 -17.44 -20.98 -4.48
N ARG A 600 -17.65 -22.22 -4.03
CA ARG A 600 -18.13 -22.49 -2.65
C ARG A 600 -17.13 -22.03 -1.59
N ALA A 601 -15.85 -22.31 -1.81
CA ALA A 601 -14.79 -21.99 -0.86
C ALA A 601 -14.51 -20.49 -0.77
N ARG A 602 -14.62 -19.75 -1.88
CA ARG A 602 -14.17 -18.36 -1.97
C ARG A 602 -15.33 -17.37 -2.02
N LEU A 603 -16.34 -17.57 -2.86
CA LEU A 603 -17.50 -16.65 -3.00
C LEU A 603 -18.62 -16.93 -1.99
N GLY A 604 -18.62 -18.11 -1.35
CA GLY A 604 -19.64 -18.51 -0.38
C GLY A 604 -20.96 -18.96 -1.03
N SER A 605 -21.97 -19.23 -0.20
CA SER A 605 -23.30 -19.68 -0.63
C SER A 605 -24.33 -18.55 -0.74
N ALA A 606 -23.90 -17.29 -0.66
CA ALA A 606 -24.75 -16.10 -0.56
C ALA A 606 -25.75 -16.08 -1.73
N ASN A 607 -26.97 -16.47 -1.40
CA ASN A 607 -28.02 -16.84 -2.33
C ASN A 607 -28.92 -15.65 -2.70
N THR A 608 -28.49 -14.44 -2.39
CA THR A 608 -29.24 -13.20 -2.47
C THR A 608 -28.23 -12.08 -2.62
N GLY A 609 -28.34 -11.29 -3.71
CA GLY A 609 -27.75 -9.96 -3.70
C GLY A 609 -28.49 -9.05 -2.70
N PRO A 610 -28.14 -7.76 -2.60
CA PRO A 610 -28.78 -6.84 -1.68
C PRO A 610 -30.31 -6.91 -1.72
N ILE A 611 -30.97 -6.64 -0.60
CA ILE A 611 -32.44 -6.55 -0.53
C ILE A 611 -32.87 -5.51 -1.57
N PRO A 612 -33.92 -5.73 -2.39
CA PRO A 612 -34.40 -4.73 -3.32
C PRO A 612 -34.67 -3.42 -2.57
N ILE A 613 -34.02 -2.34 -2.99
CA ILE A 613 -34.14 -1.03 -2.35
C ILE A 613 -34.98 -0.17 -3.28
N ASN A 614 -36.01 0.47 -2.74
CA ASN A 614 -36.69 1.55 -3.45
C ASN A 614 -35.80 2.78 -3.41
N ILE A 615 -35.38 3.25 -4.58
CA ILE A 615 -34.59 4.47 -4.73
C ILE A 615 -35.45 5.52 -5.44
N VAL A 616 -35.15 6.79 -5.20
CA VAL A 616 -35.86 7.90 -5.82
C VAL A 616 -34.97 8.53 -6.90
N ARG A 617 -35.49 8.72 -8.11
CA ARG A 617 -34.79 9.38 -9.24
C ARG A 617 -35.70 10.37 -9.96
N PRO A 618 -35.16 11.31 -10.76
CA PRO A 618 -36.00 12.19 -11.59
C PRO A 618 -36.91 11.41 -12.53
N TYR A 619 -38.13 11.92 -12.69
CA TYR A 619 -39.17 11.40 -13.57
C TYR A 619 -38.74 11.53 -15.04
N ILE A 620 -38.91 10.45 -15.79
CA ILE A 620 -38.67 10.41 -17.23
C ILE A 620 -40.01 10.13 -17.92
N ILE A 621 -40.23 10.74 -19.09
CA ILE A 621 -41.44 10.54 -19.89
C ILE A 621 -41.59 9.04 -20.21
N GLY A 622 -42.59 8.40 -19.61
CA GLY A 622 -42.85 6.95 -19.70
C GLY A 622 -42.88 6.24 -18.34
N ASP A 623 -42.44 6.89 -17.28
CA ASP A 623 -42.60 6.39 -15.91
C ASP A 623 -44.07 6.41 -15.46
N ASP A 624 -44.44 5.48 -14.59
CA ASP A 624 -45.78 5.43 -14.01
C ASP A 624 -45.97 6.56 -12.99
N PHE A 625 -47.04 7.33 -13.14
CA PHE A 625 -47.39 8.44 -12.25
C PHE A 625 -47.65 7.97 -10.81
N GLU A 626 -48.06 6.71 -10.61
CA GLU A 626 -48.25 6.13 -9.27
C GLU A 626 -46.95 6.01 -8.47
N ASN A 627 -45.80 6.01 -9.15
CA ASN A 627 -44.49 5.91 -8.51
C ASN A 627 -43.91 7.26 -8.11
N ILE A 628 -44.59 8.39 -8.31
CA ILE A 628 -44.07 9.71 -7.94
C ILE A 628 -43.94 9.84 -6.42
N ASP A 629 -42.73 10.14 -5.95
CA ASP A 629 -42.46 10.53 -4.57
C ASP A 629 -42.81 12.01 -4.39
N LEU A 630 -43.97 12.25 -3.78
CA LEU A 630 -44.47 13.60 -3.53
C LEU A 630 -43.61 14.36 -2.52
N GLU A 631 -43.03 13.69 -1.51
CA GLU A 631 -42.23 14.38 -0.50
C GLU A 631 -40.93 14.90 -1.11
N GLU A 632 -40.20 14.06 -1.83
CA GLU A 632 -38.95 14.50 -2.48
C GLU A 632 -39.18 15.47 -3.63
N THR A 633 -40.27 15.30 -4.38
CA THR A 633 -40.66 16.28 -5.40
C THR A 633 -40.93 17.65 -4.76
N ILE A 634 -41.64 17.70 -3.63
CA ILE A 634 -41.94 18.95 -2.93
C ILE A 634 -40.67 19.57 -2.35
N ASN A 635 -39.81 18.79 -1.71
CA ASN A 635 -38.53 19.27 -1.16
C ASN A 635 -37.65 19.85 -2.28
N ASN A 636 -37.48 19.16 -3.39
CA ASN A 636 -36.71 19.62 -4.55
C ASN A 636 -37.28 20.93 -5.15
N LEU A 637 -38.61 21.08 -5.20
CA LEU A 637 -39.25 22.32 -5.63
C LEU A 637 -39.03 23.49 -4.67
N LEU A 638 -39.09 23.22 -3.36
CA LEU A 638 -38.85 24.20 -2.30
C LEU A 638 -37.38 24.63 -2.23
N GLU A 639 -36.43 23.69 -2.30
CA GLU A 639 -35.00 23.97 -2.33
C GLU A 639 -34.60 24.82 -3.54
N LYS A 640 -35.21 24.57 -4.69
CA LYS A 640 -34.97 25.35 -5.92
C LYS A 640 -35.74 26.68 -5.94
N GLY A 641 -36.63 26.92 -4.98
CA GLY A 641 -37.44 28.14 -4.88
C GLY A 641 -38.29 28.40 -6.13
N LYS A 642 -38.74 27.34 -6.83
CA LYS A 642 -39.51 27.49 -8.07
C LYS A 642 -40.95 27.90 -7.78
N GLU A 643 -41.47 28.86 -8.55
CA GLU A 643 -42.90 29.13 -8.60
C GLU A 643 -43.64 28.02 -9.35
N LEU A 644 -44.92 27.79 -9.01
CA LEU A 644 -45.74 26.71 -9.56
C LEU A 644 -45.81 26.72 -11.10
N ASP A 645 -45.71 27.90 -11.71
CA ASP A 645 -45.79 28.08 -13.16
C ASP A 645 -44.51 27.67 -13.91
N HIS A 646 -43.41 27.41 -13.17
CA HIS A 646 -42.09 27.05 -13.71
C HIS A 646 -41.72 25.59 -13.45
N ILE A 647 -42.68 24.75 -13.02
CA ILE A 647 -42.48 23.33 -12.78
C ILE A 647 -42.36 22.58 -14.10
N THR A 648 -41.31 21.78 -14.23
CA THR A 648 -40.99 20.93 -15.38
C THR A 648 -41.01 19.45 -14.98
N TYR A 649 -41.09 18.54 -15.97
CA TYR A 649 -41.12 17.09 -15.69
C TYR A 649 -39.90 16.60 -14.91
N ASP A 650 -38.73 17.21 -15.12
CA ASP A 650 -37.48 16.87 -14.43
C ASP A 650 -37.47 17.29 -12.94
N ASP A 651 -38.48 18.05 -12.50
CA ASP A 651 -38.65 18.42 -11.08
C ASP A 651 -39.38 17.34 -10.27
N PHE A 652 -40.05 16.38 -10.93
CA PHE A 652 -40.71 15.26 -10.29
C PHE A 652 -39.75 14.11 -10.05
N TYR A 653 -39.93 13.42 -8.94
CA TYR A 653 -39.11 12.28 -8.52
C TYR A 653 -39.98 11.02 -8.43
N VAL A 654 -39.47 9.87 -8.87
CA VAL A 654 -40.18 8.58 -8.86
C VAL A 654 -39.40 7.49 -8.13
N PHE A 655 -40.13 6.61 -7.45
CA PHE A 655 -39.64 5.37 -6.86
C PHE A 655 -39.34 4.33 -7.94
N GLU A 656 -38.12 3.81 -7.92
CA GLU A 656 -37.70 2.64 -8.68
C GLU A 656 -37.20 1.56 -7.71
N THR A 657 -37.76 0.35 -7.82
CA THR A 657 -37.24 -0.80 -7.08
C THR A 657 -36.00 -1.32 -7.80
N ALA A 658 -34.82 -0.91 -7.34
CA ALA A 658 -33.58 -1.52 -7.79
C ALA A 658 -33.59 -2.99 -7.37
N LYS A 659 -33.64 -3.91 -8.35
CA LYS A 659 -33.39 -5.33 -8.09
C LYS A 659 -31.98 -5.40 -7.52
N GLY A 660 -31.83 -5.80 -6.26
CA GLY A 660 -30.51 -5.93 -5.65
C GLY A 660 -29.74 -7.13 -6.19
N MET A 661 -29.58 -7.20 -7.51
CA MET A 661 -28.67 -8.09 -8.23
C MET A 661 -27.38 -7.31 -8.46
N ARG A 662 -26.25 -8.02 -8.46
CA ARG A 662 -24.95 -7.43 -8.74
C ARG A 662 -24.73 -7.46 -10.25
N SER A 663 -24.19 -6.39 -10.84
CA SER A 663 -23.82 -6.36 -12.25
C SER A 663 -22.31 -6.42 -12.40
N ALA A 664 -21.80 -7.47 -13.04
CA ALA A 664 -20.36 -7.64 -13.25
C ALA A 664 -20.04 -8.06 -14.69
N CYS A 665 -19.03 -7.44 -15.29
CA CYS A 665 -18.48 -7.81 -16.59
C CYS A 665 -17.00 -8.16 -16.44
N PHE A 666 -16.58 -9.29 -17.01
CA PHE A 666 -15.19 -9.75 -17.01
C PHE A 666 -14.69 -9.89 -18.44
N GLU A 667 -13.66 -9.14 -18.80
CA GLU A 667 -12.94 -9.27 -20.05
C GLU A 667 -11.59 -9.93 -19.80
N LEU A 668 -11.40 -11.11 -20.40
CA LEU A 668 -10.25 -11.97 -20.14
C LEU A 668 -9.34 -12.06 -21.37
N ASP A 669 -8.06 -11.72 -21.21
CA ASP A 669 -7.08 -11.74 -22.30
C ASP A 669 -6.71 -13.17 -22.74
N ILE A 670 -6.72 -13.44 -24.05
CA ILE A 670 -6.25 -14.70 -24.67
C ILE A 670 -5.16 -14.46 -25.72
N SER A 671 -4.41 -13.37 -25.59
CA SER A 671 -3.25 -13.03 -26.43
C SER A 671 -2.17 -14.12 -26.42
N GLY A 672 -1.19 -14.02 -27.32
CA GLY A 672 -0.13 -15.03 -27.45
C GLY A 672 0.65 -15.33 -26.16
N SER A 673 0.76 -14.37 -25.25
CA SER A 673 1.44 -14.53 -23.94
C SER A 673 0.64 -15.37 -22.95
N MET A 674 -0.66 -15.54 -23.20
CA MET A 674 -1.65 -16.20 -22.35
C MET A 674 -1.76 -17.67 -22.71
N SER A 675 -0.70 -18.45 -22.43
CA SER A 675 -0.65 -19.89 -22.74
C SER A 675 -0.39 -20.77 -21.51
N GLY A 676 -0.63 -22.08 -21.65
CA GLY A 676 -0.34 -23.07 -20.61
C GLY A 676 -1.14 -22.85 -19.33
N GLU A 677 -0.43 -22.65 -18.20
CA GLU A 677 -1.00 -22.51 -16.86
C GLU A 677 -1.96 -21.32 -16.72
N LYS A 678 -1.68 -20.21 -17.43
CA LYS A 678 -2.52 -19.00 -17.39
C LYS A 678 -3.95 -19.28 -17.87
N LEU A 679 -4.08 -19.94 -19.02
CA LEU A 679 -5.38 -20.35 -19.57
C LEU A 679 -6.11 -21.34 -18.66
N ALA A 680 -5.37 -22.24 -18.00
CA ALA A 680 -5.96 -23.19 -17.06
C ALA A 680 -6.66 -22.46 -15.90
N TYR A 681 -5.99 -21.51 -15.26
CA TYR A 681 -6.59 -20.73 -14.18
C TYR A 681 -7.68 -19.77 -14.66
N MET A 682 -7.54 -19.16 -15.84
CA MET A 682 -8.63 -18.36 -16.41
C MET A 682 -9.88 -19.18 -16.66
N ALA A 683 -9.74 -20.40 -17.19
CA ALA A 683 -10.88 -21.30 -17.37
C ALA A 683 -11.53 -21.67 -16.04
N ILE A 684 -10.73 -21.98 -15.01
CA ILE A 684 -11.23 -22.26 -13.65
C ILE A 684 -11.99 -21.05 -13.11
N CYS A 685 -11.44 -19.83 -13.25
CA CYS A 685 -12.08 -18.60 -12.81
C CYS A 685 -13.38 -18.30 -13.54
N ALA A 686 -13.42 -18.42 -14.86
CA ALA A 686 -14.64 -18.22 -15.63
C ALA A 686 -15.74 -19.21 -15.20
N THR A 687 -15.38 -20.47 -15.00
CA THR A 687 -16.30 -21.52 -14.50
C THR A 687 -16.78 -21.21 -13.07
N MET A 688 -15.87 -20.77 -12.20
CA MET A 688 -16.17 -20.33 -10.83
C MET A 688 -17.16 -19.16 -10.81
N LEU A 689 -16.93 -18.13 -11.64
CA LEU A 689 -17.78 -16.94 -11.75
C LEU A 689 -19.18 -17.30 -12.25
N VAL A 690 -19.28 -18.08 -13.33
CA VAL A 690 -20.58 -18.47 -13.90
C VAL A 690 -21.39 -19.30 -12.92
N TYR A 691 -20.76 -20.17 -12.13
CA TYR A 691 -21.46 -20.91 -11.08
C TYR A 691 -21.82 -20.03 -9.87
N GLY A 692 -20.89 -19.21 -9.39
CA GLY A 692 -21.05 -18.39 -8.18
C GLY A 692 -22.02 -17.23 -8.31
N LEU A 693 -22.01 -16.58 -9.48
CA LEU A 693 -22.84 -15.41 -9.80
C LEU A 693 -24.02 -15.79 -10.71
N ARG A 694 -24.48 -17.04 -10.67
CA ARG A 694 -25.57 -17.56 -11.53
C ARG A 694 -26.93 -16.85 -11.36
N LYS A 695 -27.10 -16.10 -10.26
CA LYS A 695 -28.30 -15.30 -9.95
C LYS A 695 -28.10 -13.80 -10.22
N ASP A 696 -26.88 -13.40 -10.53
CA ASP A 696 -26.47 -12.01 -10.77
C ASP A 696 -26.35 -11.74 -12.27
N GLU A 697 -26.24 -10.46 -12.63
CA GLU A 697 -26.07 -10.00 -14.01
C GLU A 697 -24.58 -10.08 -14.40
N LEU A 698 -24.13 -11.29 -14.74
CA LEU A 698 -22.74 -11.58 -15.10
C LEU A 698 -22.52 -11.64 -16.62
N ALA A 699 -21.60 -10.84 -17.16
CA ALA A 699 -21.05 -11.01 -18.51
C ALA A 699 -19.58 -11.48 -18.46
N ILE A 700 -19.21 -12.35 -19.39
CA ILE A 700 -17.82 -12.76 -19.60
C ILE A 700 -17.51 -12.82 -21.09
N CYS A 701 -16.40 -12.23 -21.51
CA CYS A 701 -15.81 -12.42 -22.83
C CYS A 701 -14.32 -12.72 -22.73
N PHE A 702 -13.81 -13.36 -23.77
CA PHE A 702 -12.38 -13.34 -24.07
C PHE A 702 -12.09 -12.28 -25.12
N PHE A 703 -10.87 -11.77 -25.13
CA PHE A 703 -10.43 -10.87 -26.19
C PHE A 703 -8.98 -11.13 -26.59
N GLU A 704 -8.71 -10.80 -27.84
CA GLU A 704 -7.37 -10.68 -28.42
C GLU A 704 -7.38 -9.48 -29.37
N SER A 705 -7.33 -9.70 -30.68
CA SER A 705 -7.67 -8.77 -31.75
C SER A 705 -9.19 -8.59 -31.94
N ASP A 706 -10.01 -9.56 -31.53
CA ASP A 706 -11.48 -9.55 -31.56
C ASP A 706 -12.08 -9.97 -30.20
N THR A 707 -13.39 -9.80 -30.03
CA THR A 707 -14.13 -10.13 -28.79
C THR A 707 -14.92 -11.43 -28.95
N HIS A 708 -14.65 -12.40 -28.07
CA HIS A 708 -15.31 -13.71 -28.04
C HIS A 708 -16.22 -13.82 -26.82
N VAL A 709 -17.53 -13.69 -27.04
CA VAL A 709 -18.53 -13.72 -25.97
C VAL A 709 -18.71 -15.14 -25.42
N LEU A 710 -18.53 -15.32 -24.11
CA LEU A 710 -18.83 -16.58 -23.42
C LEU A 710 -20.23 -16.56 -22.80
N LYS A 711 -20.57 -15.45 -22.16
CA LYS A 711 -21.85 -15.23 -21.48
C LYS A 711 -22.22 -13.76 -21.51
N GLU A 712 -23.46 -13.47 -21.88
CA GLU A 712 -24.07 -12.14 -21.76
C GLU A 712 -24.78 -12.00 -20.40
N MET A 713 -24.95 -10.76 -19.93
CA MET A 713 -25.56 -10.48 -18.61
C MET A 713 -26.97 -11.07 -18.47
N ASN A 714 -27.78 -10.96 -19.54
CA ASN A 714 -29.18 -11.39 -19.59
C ASN A 714 -29.38 -12.90 -19.87
N LYS A 715 -28.31 -13.66 -20.14
CA LYS A 715 -28.37 -15.09 -20.45
C LYS A 715 -28.00 -15.94 -19.24
N LYS A 716 -28.71 -17.06 -19.05
CA LYS A 716 -28.29 -18.08 -18.07
C LYS A 716 -27.06 -18.82 -18.58
N GLY A 717 -26.08 -19.05 -17.70
CA GLY A 717 -24.87 -19.80 -18.02
C GLY A 717 -25.09 -21.30 -17.98
N ASP A 718 -24.67 -22.01 -19.02
CA ASP A 718 -24.55 -23.46 -19.05
C ASP A 718 -23.08 -23.83 -18.79
N LEU A 719 -22.82 -24.49 -17.66
CA LEU A 719 -21.46 -24.85 -17.26
C LEU A 719 -20.84 -25.92 -18.15
N GLU A 720 -21.62 -26.84 -18.70
CA GLU A 720 -21.08 -27.89 -19.57
C GLU A 720 -20.63 -27.29 -20.89
N LYS A 721 -21.48 -26.44 -21.49
CA LYS A 721 -21.15 -25.71 -22.71
C LYS A 721 -19.96 -24.76 -22.48
N LEU A 722 -19.97 -24.01 -21.38
CA LEU A 722 -18.87 -23.11 -21.04
C LEU A 722 -17.54 -23.88 -20.89
N ALA A 723 -17.53 -24.99 -20.16
CA ALA A 723 -16.33 -25.80 -19.96
C ALA A 723 -15.82 -26.38 -21.29
N GLU A 724 -16.73 -26.82 -22.17
CA GLU A 724 -16.40 -27.28 -23.52
C GLU A 724 -15.72 -26.17 -24.34
N ASP A 725 -16.32 -24.99 -24.37
CA ASP A 725 -15.79 -23.81 -25.07
C ASP A 725 -14.41 -23.46 -24.50
N LEU A 726 -14.28 -23.34 -23.18
CA LEU A 726 -13.04 -23.00 -22.47
C LEU A 726 -11.87 -23.93 -22.79
N LEU A 727 -12.10 -25.25 -22.86
CA LEU A 727 -11.04 -26.23 -23.12
C LEU A 727 -10.51 -26.18 -24.55
N THR A 728 -11.26 -25.59 -25.48
CA THR A 728 -10.88 -25.45 -26.90
C THR A 728 -10.15 -24.14 -27.21
N ILE A 729 -10.16 -23.18 -26.29
CA ILE A 729 -9.54 -21.86 -26.46
C ILE A 729 -8.04 -21.97 -26.62
N THR A 730 -7.51 -21.25 -27.60
CA THR A 730 -6.07 -21.15 -27.86
C THR A 730 -5.61 -19.71 -27.78
N ALA A 731 -4.46 -19.49 -27.15
CA ALA A 731 -3.73 -18.22 -27.17
C ALA A 731 -3.42 -17.80 -28.61
N ARG A 732 -3.86 -16.61 -29.05
CA ARG A 732 -3.65 -16.10 -30.41
C ARG A 732 -3.61 -14.57 -30.43
N GLY A 733 -3.00 -14.01 -31.48
CA GLY A 733 -3.11 -12.58 -31.79
C GLY A 733 -2.27 -11.66 -30.88
N GLY A 734 -2.52 -10.35 -31.05
CA GLY A 734 -2.06 -9.29 -30.14
C GLY A 734 -3.22 -8.80 -29.26
N THR A 735 -2.94 -7.84 -28.39
CA THR A 735 -3.89 -7.38 -27.37
C THR A 735 -4.59 -6.09 -27.81
N ARG A 736 -5.85 -6.19 -28.26
CA ARG A 736 -6.73 -5.06 -28.60
C ARG A 736 -7.95 -5.06 -27.70
N ILE A 737 -8.10 -4.00 -26.91
CA ILE A 737 -9.11 -3.96 -25.84
C ILE A 737 -10.33 -3.10 -26.17
N GLN A 738 -10.26 -2.23 -27.20
CA GLN A 738 -11.34 -1.31 -27.52
C GLN A 738 -12.65 -2.06 -27.76
N SER A 739 -12.65 -3.09 -28.62
CA SER A 739 -13.85 -3.87 -28.94
C SER A 739 -14.46 -4.56 -27.71
N ALA A 740 -13.60 -5.03 -26.80
CA ALA A 740 -14.02 -5.69 -25.58
C ALA A 740 -14.69 -4.70 -24.61
N LEU A 741 -14.08 -3.51 -24.43
CA LEU A 741 -14.64 -2.44 -23.62
C LEU A 741 -15.94 -1.89 -24.21
N GLU A 742 -16.02 -1.71 -25.54
CA GLU A 742 -17.25 -1.29 -26.22
C GLU A 742 -18.37 -2.31 -26.00
N TRP A 743 -18.05 -3.60 -26.10
CA TRP A 743 -19.00 -4.67 -25.82
C TRP A 743 -19.46 -4.65 -24.36
N ALA A 744 -18.55 -4.52 -23.40
CA ALA A 744 -18.86 -4.45 -21.98
C ALA A 744 -19.75 -3.22 -21.65
N ARG A 745 -19.45 -2.05 -22.22
CA ARG A 745 -20.32 -0.86 -22.11
C ARG A 745 -21.74 -1.14 -22.57
N LYS A 746 -21.91 -1.83 -23.72
CA LYS A 746 -23.24 -2.22 -24.23
C LYS A 746 -23.95 -3.16 -23.25
N GLN A 747 -23.23 -4.12 -22.67
CA GLN A 747 -23.81 -4.99 -21.63
C GLN A 747 -24.35 -4.19 -20.44
N PHE A 748 -23.57 -3.25 -19.90
CA PHE A 748 -24.00 -2.40 -18.78
C PHE A 748 -25.12 -1.40 -19.11
N LYS A 749 -25.26 -1.02 -20.38
CA LYS A 749 -26.28 -0.05 -20.81
C LYS A 749 -27.60 -0.74 -21.16
N GLU A 750 -27.54 -1.88 -21.82
CA GLU A 750 -28.71 -2.54 -22.41
C GLU A 750 -29.23 -3.70 -21.55
N ASN A 751 -28.37 -4.35 -20.76
CA ASN A 751 -28.68 -5.62 -20.10
C ASN A 751 -28.50 -5.60 -18.58
N SER A 752 -28.07 -4.48 -18.00
CA SER A 752 -27.88 -4.30 -16.56
C SER A 752 -29.02 -3.47 -15.98
N SER A 753 -29.69 -4.02 -14.97
CA SER A 753 -30.71 -3.31 -14.17
C SER A 753 -30.19 -2.89 -12.80
N SER A 754 -28.93 -3.23 -12.48
CA SER A 754 -28.29 -2.88 -11.22
C SER A 754 -27.66 -1.48 -11.24
N ARG A 755 -27.72 -0.81 -10.08
CA ARG A 755 -27.01 0.44 -9.82
C ARG A 755 -25.49 0.21 -9.70
N GLU A 756 -25.10 -0.92 -9.13
CA GLU A 756 -23.69 -1.25 -8.90
C GLU A 756 -23.14 -2.05 -10.07
N LYS A 757 -22.27 -1.41 -10.86
CA LYS A 757 -21.72 -1.94 -12.10
C LYS A 757 -20.21 -2.10 -11.96
N LEU A 758 -19.74 -3.34 -11.92
CA LEU A 758 -18.32 -3.68 -11.78
C LEU A 758 -17.76 -4.23 -13.09
N ASN A 759 -16.76 -3.58 -13.66
CA ASN A 759 -16.00 -4.10 -14.78
C ASN A 759 -14.61 -4.55 -14.35
N VAL A 760 -14.20 -5.75 -14.75
CA VAL A 760 -12.88 -6.32 -14.45
C VAL A 760 -12.20 -6.72 -15.75
N LEU A 761 -11.21 -5.93 -16.17
CA LEU A 761 -10.36 -6.21 -17.31
C LEU A 761 -9.09 -6.92 -16.84
N PHE A 762 -8.81 -8.09 -17.40
CA PHE A 762 -7.59 -8.84 -17.14
C PHE A 762 -6.69 -8.81 -18.38
N THR A 763 -5.45 -8.34 -18.28
CA THR A 763 -4.47 -8.33 -19.39
C THR A 763 -3.03 -8.26 -18.89
N ASP A 764 -2.07 -8.66 -19.72
CA ASP A 764 -0.63 -8.45 -19.48
C ASP A 764 -0.14 -7.02 -19.77
N ALA A 765 -1.05 -6.12 -20.14
CA ALA A 765 -0.84 -4.69 -20.38
C ALA A 765 0.00 -4.33 -21.63
N GLU A 766 0.22 -5.26 -22.56
CA GLU A 766 0.84 -4.96 -23.86
C GLU A 766 -0.22 -4.55 -24.90
N ILE A 767 -0.87 -3.40 -24.68
CA ILE A 767 -2.08 -2.97 -25.41
C ILE A 767 -1.73 -2.17 -26.68
N TYR A 768 -2.27 -2.58 -27.83
CA TYR A 768 -2.00 -1.93 -29.11
C TYR A 768 -2.91 -0.74 -29.42
N ASP A 769 -4.13 -0.70 -28.91
CA ASP A 769 -5.20 0.26 -29.23
C ASP A 769 -5.56 1.17 -28.04
N ILE A 770 -4.53 1.58 -27.27
CA ILE A 770 -4.72 2.29 -26.00
C ILE A 770 -5.47 3.61 -26.16
N GLN A 771 -5.27 4.35 -27.26
CA GLN A 771 -5.93 5.64 -27.47
C GLN A 771 -7.45 5.48 -27.58
N GLN A 772 -7.90 4.51 -28.37
CA GLN A 772 -9.32 4.20 -28.54
C GLN A 772 -9.91 3.63 -27.24
N ALA A 773 -9.15 2.79 -26.53
CA ALA A 773 -9.56 2.27 -25.23
C ALA A 773 -9.82 3.38 -24.20
N MET A 774 -9.00 4.43 -24.19
CA MET A 774 -9.18 5.57 -23.27
C MET A 774 -10.51 6.30 -23.49
N GLU A 775 -11.02 6.34 -24.73
CA GLU A 775 -12.34 6.94 -25.03
C GLU A 775 -13.47 6.12 -24.42
N GLU A 776 -13.40 4.80 -24.54
CA GLU A 776 -14.36 3.87 -23.91
C GLU A 776 -14.31 3.96 -22.38
N LEU A 777 -13.11 4.03 -21.78
CA LEU A 777 -12.95 4.17 -20.32
C LEU A 777 -13.50 5.50 -19.77
N ARG A 778 -13.44 6.60 -20.54
CA ARG A 778 -14.13 7.85 -20.16
C ARG A 778 -15.65 7.66 -20.11
N MET A 779 -16.19 6.92 -21.07
CA MET A 779 -17.62 6.60 -21.07
C MET A 779 -18.00 5.69 -19.90
N PHE A 780 -17.13 4.75 -19.51
CA PHE A 780 -17.36 3.92 -18.32
C PHE A 780 -17.53 4.78 -17.07
N ARG A 781 -16.63 5.75 -16.88
CA ARG A 781 -16.70 6.70 -15.77
C ARG A 781 -18.02 7.49 -15.77
N SER A 782 -18.46 7.94 -16.94
CA SER A 782 -19.74 8.67 -17.06
C SER A 782 -20.97 7.82 -16.76
N LEU A 783 -20.88 6.50 -16.93
CA LEU A 783 -21.95 5.53 -16.64
C LEU A 783 -21.91 5.02 -15.20
N GLY A 784 -20.99 5.51 -14.36
CA GLY A 784 -20.81 5.07 -12.98
C GLY A 784 -20.33 3.62 -12.87
N ILE A 785 -19.59 3.12 -13.86
CA ILE A 785 -19.02 1.77 -13.85
C ILE A 785 -17.71 1.79 -13.06
N ASP A 786 -17.62 1.00 -12.00
CA ASP A 786 -16.40 0.77 -11.24
C ASP A 786 -15.48 -0.15 -12.05
N PHE A 787 -14.29 0.35 -12.37
CA PHE A 787 -13.35 -0.33 -13.26
C PHE A 787 -12.15 -0.87 -12.49
N ILE A 788 -11.85 -2.14 -12.68
CA ILE A 788 -10.66 -2.79 -12.12
C ILE A 788 -9.84 -3.37 -13.26
N LEU A 789 -8.57 -2.97 -13.31
CA LEU A 789 -7.57 -3.56 -14.19
C LEU A 789 -6.70 -4.52 -13.39
N VAL A 790 -6.56 -5.75 -13.87
CA VAL A 790 -5.68 -6.75 -13.27
C VAL A 790 -4.54 -7.08 -14.23
N CYS A 791 -3.30 -6.92 -13.78
CA CYS A 791 -2.10 -7.24 -14.55
C CYS A 791 -1.06 -8.06 -13.75
N PRO A 792 -0.15 -8.80 -14.40
CA PRO A 792 0.97 -9.43 -13.71
C PRO A 792 1.93 -8.38 -13.12
N GLU A 793 2.54 -8.64 -11.96
CA GLU A 793 3.52 -7.70 -11.35
C GLU A 793 4.77 -7.49 -12.23
N THR A 794 5.10 -8.48 -13.06
CA THR A 794 6.23 -8.47 -13.99
C THR A 794 5.89 -7.86 -15.37
N SER A 795 4.69 -7.30 -15.55
CA SER A 795 4.29 -6.70 -16.83
C SER A 795 5.20 -5.53 -17.20
N PHE A 796 5.62 -5.47 -18.47
CA PHE A 796 6.59 -4.49 -18.96
C PHE A 796 6.06 -3.04 -18.97
N ASP A 797 4.73 -2.83 -18.94
CA ASP A 797 4.12 -1.50 -19.07
C ASP A 797 3.09 -1.13 -17.99
N LEU A 798 3.50 -1.21 -16.71
CA LEU A 798 2.68 -0.76 -15.58
C LEU A 798 2.26 0.72 -15.68
N LYS A 799 3.07 1.56 -16.36
CA LYS A 799 2.77 3.00 -16.51
C LYS A 799 1.55 3.23 -17.40
N GLU A 800 1.35 2.42 -18.43
CA GLU A 800 0.17 2.50 -19.29
C GLU A 800 -1.09 1.99 -18.58
N ALA A 801 -0.96 0.90 -17.81
CA ALA A 801 -2.03 0.39 -16.95
C ALA A 801 -2.52 1.44 -15.93
N GLU A 802 -1.59 2.13 -15.26
CA GLU A 802 -1.90 3.23 -14.33
C GLU A 802 -2.68 4.37 -15.00
N LYS A 803 -2.33 4.74 -16.24
CA LYS A 803 -3.04 5.78 -16.99
C LYS A 803 -4.48 5.38 -17.29
N MET A 804 -4.70 4.14 -17.72
CA MET A 804 -6.04 3.63 -18.03
C MET A 804 -6.96 3.69 -16.82
N VAL A 805 -6.45 3.17 -15.70
CA VAL A 805 -7.15 3.15 -14.42
C VAL A 805 -7.49 4.57 -13.96
N LYS A 806 -6.56 5.52 -14.08
CA LYS A 806 -6.80 6.93 -13.76
C LYS A 806 -7.89 7.57 -14.61
N VAL A 807 -7.95 7.24 -15.90
CA VAL A 807 -8.99 7.76 -16.82
C VAL A 807 -10.37 7.19 -16.47
N ALA A 808 -10.45 5.89 -16.20
CA ALA A 808 -11.68 5.23 -15.78
C ALA A 808 -12.14 5.63 -14.37
N GLY A 809 -11.24 6.15 -13.53
CA GLY A 809 -11.50 6.37 -12.10
C GLY A 809 -11.51 5.06 -11.31
N GLY A 810 -10.76 4.05 -11.78
CA GLY A 810 -10.78 2.68 -11.29
C GLY A 810 -9.63 2.32 -10.33
N GLN A 811 -9.36 1.01 -10.21
CA GLN A 811 -8.24 0.47 -9.44
C GLN A 811 -7.34 -0.46 -10.27
N LEU A 812 -6.04 -0.45 -9.98
CA LEU A 812 -5.05 -1.37 -10.55
C LEU A 812 -4.70 -2.42 -9.50
N LEU A 813 -4.82 -3.71 -9.85
CA LEU A 813 -4.43 -4.83 -9.02
C LEU A 813 -3.38 -5.69 -9.73
N THR A 814 -2.38 -6.16 -8.99
CA THR A 814 -1.30 -6.98 -9.54
C THR A 814 -1.35 -8.42 -9.05
N VAL A 815 -0.91 -9.36 -9.89
CA VAL A 815 -0.80 -10.79 -9.57
C VAL A 815 0.65 -11.26 -9.71
N LYS A 816 1.17 -11.94 -8.68
CA LYS A 816 2.49 -12.58 -8.68
C LYS A 816 2.47 -13.96 -9.34
N ASP A 817 1.49 -14.77 -8.95
CA ASP A 817 1.32 -16.14 -9.41
C ASP A 817 -0.14 -16.38 -9.84
N TRP A 818 -0.31 -17.07 -10.97
CA TRP A 818 -1.62 -17.38 -11.55
C TRP A 818 -2.47 -18.30 -10.68
N ASN A 819 -1.85 -19.06 -9.78
CA ASN A 819 -2.58 -19.85 -8.79
C ASN A 819 -3.38 -18.99 -7.80
N GLU A 820 -2.99 -17.72 -7.60
CA GLU A 820 -3.70 -16.76 -6.75
C GLU A 820 -4.88 -16.11 -7.49
N PHE A 821 -4.99 -16.30 -8.81
CA PHE A 821 -5.98 -15.62 -9.63
C PHE A 821 -7.43 -15.84 -9.16
N PRO A 822 -7.90 -17.06 -8.82
CA PRO A 822 -9.26 -17.22 -8.32
C PRO A 822 -9.48 -16.60 -6.93
N LYS A 823 -8.40 -16.29 -6.19
CA LYS A 823 -8.48 -15.68 -4.85
C LYS A 823 -8.65 -14.18 -5.04
N LEU A 824 -7.81 -13.57 -5.88
CA LEU A 824 -7.92 -12.17 -6.24
C LEU A 824 -9.33 -11.82 -6.76
N ILE A 825 -9.86 -12.62 -7.69
CA ILE A 825 -11.21 -12.41 -8.23
C ILE A 825 -12.28 -12.48 -7.13
N SER A 826 -12.14 -13.39 -6.17
CA SER A 826 -13.05 -13.47 -5.03
C SER A 826 -12.93 -12.26 -4.11
N ASP A 827 -11.73 -11.75 -3.88
CA ASP A 827 -11.49 -10.60 -3.01
C ASP A 827 -12.04 -9.33 -3.66
N ILE A 828 -11.87 -9.19 -4.99
CA ILE A 828 -12.52 -8.14 -5.80
C ILE A 828 -14.03 -8.16 -5.58
N ILE A 829 -14.68 -9.32 -5.82
CA ILE A 829 -16.14 -9.44 -5.70
C ILE A 829 -16.61 -9.07 -4.28
N LYS A 830 -15.95 -9.56 -3.24
CA LYS A 830 -16.30 -9.29 -1.83
C LYS A 830 -16.05 -7.84 -1.38
N SER A 831 -15.10 -7.17 -2.00
CA SER A 831 -14.77 -5.79 -1.65
C SER A 831 -15.76 -4.79 -2.25
N ARG A 832 -16.43 -5.19 -3.34
CA ARG A 832 -17.35 -4.34 -4.10
C ARG A 832 -18.82 -4.63 -3.84
N PHE A 833 -19.13 -5.88 -3.51
CA PHE A 833 -20.47 -6.34 -3.16
C PHE A 833 -20.44 -7.10 -1.84
#